data_AF-A0A516GVA7-F1
#
_entry.id   AF-A0A516GVA7-F1
#
_cell.length_a   1.000
_cell.length_b   1.000
_cell.length_c   1.000
_cell.angle_alpha   90.00
_cell.angle_beta   90.00
_cell.angle_gamma   90.00
#
_symmetry.space_group_name_H-M   'P 1'
#
loop_
_entity.id
_entity.type
_entity.pdbx_description
1 polymer ?
#
loop_
_entity_poly.entity_id
_entity_poly.type
_entity_poly.pdbx_seq_one_letter_code
_entity_poly.pdbx_strand_id
1 'polypeptide(L)'
;MNIKILIYMLCLAGCFVNQGYAQKETYLKYPHTEISNDNVTMSLFLPDHKKGYYQGSYWDWSGLIASLKYKGQSIFKASSLNQKSKTIENFSGPKFTASLGYSESTSSEKFIRLGVGILQKSKHVVNNSGQTECKILDHGTWKTNYGADWIDFTHTISSDFGYAYIYKKTVKLSKQGFVVEHSLQNTGSKPMHLDFNTENTFITEDNKVKLPFQIIYPYKIKTENILEDYVNISGNAIQFTKALGDLNVNLDLKGFETITPNTKLTIENPNSGVGLTMSIDQNLSKEQVFANGNLISVGNSIAISVPVNGEKTWTTHYFLYDTKSFQKHVNYKINKVKIESEVYTIMQDKWNNAFKHVSYPEQFLDYVIEVSPGESIQSAIDMASAAGGGVVVVKKGIHYLKDTLLPRSNVTLVGERQAETIIMQGPDMLVSGINVEPEHQVTDFVIKDLILQGTRKGKANGIRMSGKNESRHNRIMFQNITVRDWSAQGVHLKRTDNIIMDHCDFQYNGSGGGLYHNVYFLYNKYILQSDCDMSNPIKGKGNKYTSCEFVLAQRCKIRDANGNGIQADHEEAGYIFLHKFDISGCGRVALWFPCENYYDKYNYTENAKYAPQNIILNRCKVVDNTWGAMWRSVKESYVINCTFNNKKTDMGLLHCDVTIENSDFITGNQTYSSVNQWPGDVKLLW
;
A
#
# COMPACT_ATOMS: atom_id res chain seq x y z
N MET A 1 -26.37 -1.49 78.84
CA MET A 1 -25.05 -2.15 78.98
C MET A 1 -24.40 -2.12 77.60
N ASN A 2 -23.55 -1.12 77.31
CA ASN A 2 -22.08 -1.28 77.13
C ASN A 2 -21.73 -2.43 76.15
N ILE A 3 -21.07 -2.29 74.99
CA ILE A 3 -20.03 -1.36 74.49
C ILE A 3 -19.89 -1.59 72.95
N LYS A 4 -19.80 -0.50 72.18
CA LYS A 4 -18.89 -0.15 71.03
C LYS A 4 -18.32 -1.25 70.10
N ILE A 5 -18.02 -1.10 68.80
CA ILE A 5 -18.05 -0.03 67.76
C ILE A 5 -17.57 -0.68 66.43
N LEU A 6 -18.20 -0.30 65.30
CA LEU A 6 -17.71 -0.16 63.90
C LEU A 6 -16.99 -1.30 63.13
N ILE A 7 -17.40 -1.52 61.87
CA ILE A 7 -16.65 -1.11 60.65
C ILE A 7 -17.46 -1.43 59.37
N TYR A 8 -17.69 -0.36 58.59
CA TYR A 8 -17.92 -0.23 57.14
C TYR A 8 -18.80 -1.22 56.33
N MET A 9 -19.92 -0.69 55.84
CA MET A 9 -20.61 -1.14 54.62
C MET A 9 -19.73 -0.89 53.38
N LEU A 10 -19.56 -1.91 52.55
CA LEU A 10 -19.19 -1.77 51.14
C LEU A 10 -20.14 -2.62 50.31
N CYS A 11 -20.83 -1.95 49.38
CA CYS A 11 -21.89 -2.49 48.53
C CYS A 11 -21.39 -3.66 47.66
N LEU A 12 -22.13 -4.76 47.74
CA LEU A 12 -22.11 -5.87 46.80
C LEU A 12 -22.65 -5.42 45.43
N ALA A 13 -21.80 -5.43 44.41
CA ALA A 13 -22.21 -5.59 43.03
C ALA A 13 -21.55 -6.89 42.52
N GLY A 14 -22.38 -7.92 42.37
CA GLY A 14 -21.94 -9.25 41.98
C GLY A 14 -21.46 -9.31 40.54
N CYS A 15 -20.20 -9.66 40.34
CA CYS A 15 -19.71 -10.23 39.09
C CYS A 15 -19.90 -11.74 39.15
N PHE A 16 -20.83 -12.28 38.35
CA PHE A 16 -20.82 -13.68 37.98
C PHE A 16 -19.56 -13.96 37.16
N VAL A 17 -18.56 -14.60 37.77
CA VAL A 17 -17.39 -15.12 37.07
C VAL A 17 -17.81 -16.40 36.36
N ASN A 18 -18.00 -16.30 35.05
CA ASN A 18 -18.11 -17.47 34.18
C ASN A 18 -16.72 -18.12 34.11
N GLN A 19 -16.50 -19.20 34.87
CA GLN A 19 -15.28 -20.01 34.79
C GLN A 19 -15.28 -20.79 33.47
N GLY A 20 -14.90 -20.12 32.38
CA GLY A 20 -14.40 -20.79 31.20
C GLY A 20 -12.99 -21.29 31.50
N TYR A 21 -12.75 -22.60 31.39
CA TYR A 21 -11.41 -23.17 31.37
C TYR A 21 -10.62 -22.57 30.21
N ALA A 22 -9.83 -21.52 30.47
CA ALA A 22 -8.87 -21.00 29.49
C ALA A 22 -7.75 -22.03 29.32
N GLN A 23 -7.68 -22.67 28.14
CA GLN A 23 -6.50 -23.44 27.75
C GLN A 23 -5.28 -22.52 27.85
N LYS A 24 -4.34 -22.84 28.74
CA LYS A 24 -3.09 -22.10 28.92
C LYS A 24 -2.27 -22.24 27.64
N GLU A 25 -2.04 -21.14 26.92
CA GLU A 25 -1.31 -21.18 25.66
C GLU A 25 0.12 -21.73 25.89
N THR A 26 0.48 -22.80 25.19
CA THR A 26 1.68 -23.61 25.50
C THR A 26 3.00 -22.93 25.14
N TYR A 27 2.97 -21.90 24.29
CA TYR A 27 4.16 -21.12 23.93
C TYR A 27 4.63 -20.19 25.06
N LEU A 28 3.78 -19.91 26.05
CA LEU A 28 4.09 -19.04 27.19
C LEU A 28 5.30 -19.52 28.02
N LYS A 29 5.75 -20.77 27.84
CA LYS A 29 6.96 -21.32 28.48
C LYS A 29 8.27 -20.78 27.89
N TYR A 30 8.24 -20.19 26.70
CA TYR A 30 9.41 -19.62 26.03
C TYR A 30 9.48 -18.10 26.25
N PRO A 31 10.67 -17.48 26.25
CA PRO A 31 10.82 -16.03 26.25
C PRO A 31 10.02 -15.39 25.11
N HIS A 32 9.10 -14.49 25.45
CA HIS A 32 8.24 -13.78 24.51
C HIS A 32 7.85 -12.42 25.11
N THR A 33 7.34 -11.53 24.27
CA THR A 33 6.65 -10.31 24.69
C THR A 33 5.41 -10.09 23.85
N GLU A 34 4.46 -9.32 24.38
CA GLU A 34 3.28 -8.86 23.64
C GLU A 34 3.38 -7.36 23.38
N ILE A 35 3.03 -6.97 22.16
CA ILE A 35 2.79 -5.58 21.76
C ILE A 35 1.35 -5.46 21.25
N SER A 36 0.70 -4.32 21.51
CA SER A 36 -0.71 -4.12 21.13
C SER A 36 -1.06 -2.65 20.87
N ASN A 37 -2.14 -2.46 20.11
CA ASN A 37 -2.90 -1.22 19.98
C ASN A 37 -4.40 -1.54 19.92
N ASP A 38 -5.25 -0.55 19.64
CA ASP A 38 -6.72 -0.72 19.58
C ASP A 38 -7.20 -1.89 18.69
N ASN A 39 -6.47 -2.21 17.64
CA ASN A 39 -6.91 -3.18 16.62
C ASN A 39 -6.00 -4.40 16.50
N VAL A 40 -4.72 -4.31 16.88
CA VAL A 40 -3.74 -5.37 16.63
C VAL A 40 -3.11 -5.78 17.95
N THR A 41 -3.06 -7.09 18.20
CA THR A 41 -2.29 -7.69 19.30
C THR A 41 -1.32 -8.70 18.70
N MET A 42 -0.04 -8.57 19.02
CA MET A 42 1.01 -9.44 18.51
C MET A 42 1.90 -9.92 19.63
N SER A 43 2.06 -11.24 19.75
CA SER A 43 3.04 -11.87 20.63
C SER A 43 4.24 -12.29 19.80
N LEU A 44 5.45 -11.89 20.19
CA LEU A 44 6.70 -12.24 19.51
C LEU A 44 7.62 -13.02 20.44
N PHE A 45 8.31 -14.03 19.90
CA PHE A 45 9.37 -14.71 20.62
C PHE A 45 10.61 -13.83 20.75
N LEU A 46 11.28 -13.93 21.90
CA LEU A 46 12.55 -13.22 22.14
C LEU A 46 13.74 -14.14 21.78
N PRO A 47 14.79 -13.59 21.16
CA PRO A 47 15.99 -14.36 20.86
C PRO A 47 16.70 -14.76 22.16
N ASP A 48 16.89 -16.07 22.37
CA ASP A 48 17.62 -16.63 23.52
C ASP A 48 18.22 -17.99 23.12
N HIS A 49 19.54 -18.09 23.14
CA HIS A 49 20.26 -19.30 22.70
C HIS A 49 20.07 -20.52 23.62
N LYS A 50 19.55 -20.36 24.84
CA LYS A 50 19.32 -21.44 25.81
C LYS A 50 17.85 -21.79 25.95
N LYS A 51 17.00 -20.76 26.03
CA LYS A 51 15.58 -20.87 26.39
C LYS A 51 14.64 -20.42 25.28
N GLY A 52 15.15 -19.89 24.16
CA GLY A 52 14.34 -19.40 23.05
C GLY A 52 13.51 -20.50 22.40
N TYR A 53 12.39 -20.10 21.80
CA TYR A 53 11.51 -21.02 21.06
C TYR A 53 12.21 -21.65 19.86
N TYR A 54 12.96 -20.84 19.10
CA TYR A 54 13.82 -21.29 18.02
C TYR A 54 15.30 -21.09 18.38
N GLN A 55 16.10 -22.13 18.15
CA GLN A 55 17.54 -22.17 18.44
C GLN A 55 18.33 -22.73 17.25
N GLY A 56 17.67 -22.85 16.09
CA GLY A 56 18.25 -23.44 14.89
C GLY A 56 19.20 -22.49 14.17
N SER A 57 19.90 -23.02 13.17
CA SER A 57 20.98 -22.31 12.48
C SER A 57 20.57 -21.55 11.21
N TYR A 58 19.29 -21.63 10.82
CA TYR A 58 18.85 -21.22 9.49
C TYR A 58 18.08 -19.89 9.48
N TRP A 59 17.06 -19.78 10.33
CA TRP A 59 16.22 -18.59 10.44
C TRP A 59 16.80 -17.58 11.43
N ASP A 60 16.66 -16.29 11.13
CA ASP A 60 16.90 -15.21 12.07
C ASP A 60 16.02 -15.39 13.32
N TRP A 61 16.63 -15.28 14.51
CA TRP A 61 15.96 -15.49 15.78
C TRP A 61 15.04 -14.33 16.19
N SER A 62 15.12 -13.18 15.52
CA SER A 62 14.33 -11.98 15.81
C SER A 62 13.06 -11.87 14.98
N GLY A 63 12.00 -11.32 15.59
CA GLY A 63 10.74 -11.02 14.90
C GLY A 63 9.87 -12.24 14.61
N LEU A 64 10.15 -13.41 15.23
CA LEU A 64 9.33 -14.62 15.08
C LEU A 64 7.99 -14.42 15.81
N ILE A 65 6.88 -14.48 15.06
CA ILE A 65 5.54 -14.24 15.58
C ILE A 65 4.99 -15.51 16.24
N ALA A 66 4.66 -15.41 17.53
CA ALA A 66 3.97 -16.46 18.28
C ALA A 66 2.45 -16.38 18.08
N SER A 67 1.89 -15.17 18.08
CA SER A 67 0.48 -14.95 17.80
C SER A 67 0.26 -13.58 17.16
N LEU A 68 -0.74 -13.48 16.28
CA LEU A 68 -1.19 -12.22 15.71
C LEU A 68 -2.71 -12.20 15.67
N LYS A 69 -3.31 -11.20 16.30
CA LYS A 69 -4.75 -10.95 16.28
C LYS A 69 -5.02 -9.58 15.67
N TYR A 70 -6.04 -9.50 14.83
CA TYR A 70 -6.56 -8.26 14.27
C TYR A 70 -8.05 -8.14 14.52
N LYS A 71 -8.48 -7.06 15.16
CA LYS A 71 -9.87 -6.81 15.62
C LYS A 71 -10.45 -8.01 16.38
N GLY A 72 -9.63 -8.63 17.22
CA GLY A 72 -9.98 -9.83 17.99
C GLY A 72 -9.95 -11.15 17.21
N GLN A 73 -9.81 -11.13 15.88
CA GLN A 73 -9.68 -12.35 15.07
C GLN A 73 -8.23 -12.83 15.00
N SER A 74 -8.02 -14.13 15.17
CA SER A 74 -6.71 -14.78 15.06
C SER A 74 -6.26 -14.86 13.60
N ILE A 75 -5.12 -14.25 13.28
CA ILE A 75 -4.45 -14.29 11.98
C ILE A 75 -3.38 -15.39 11.99
N PHE A 76 -2.51 -15.35 12.99
CA PHE A 76 -1.44 -16.33 13.20
C PHE A 76 -1.50 -16.86 14.63
N LYS A 77 -1.22 -18.15 14.79
CA LYS A 77 -1.07 -18.78 16.10
C LYS A 77 -0.05 -19.89 16.03
N ALA A 78 0.94 -19.86 16.92
CA ALA A 78 1.90 -20.94 17.10
C ALA A 78 1.17 -22.20 17.59
N SER A 79 1.54 -23.35 17.03
CA SER A 79 0.89 -24.61 17.36
C SER A 79 1.26 -25.12 18.77
N SER A 80 0.36 -25.88 19.36
CA SER A 80 0.44 -26.33 20.77
C SER A 80 1.23 -27.62 21.00
N LEU A 81 2.00 -28.10 20.02
CA LEU A 81 2.58 -29.43 20.11
C LEU A 81 3.79 -29.49 21.04
N ASN A 82 3.75 -30.46 21.96
CA ASN A 82 4.88 -30.99 22.69
C ASN A 82 5.88 -31.63 21.72
N GLN A 83 6.69 -30.84 21.02
CA GLN A 83 7.80 -31.35 20.24
C GLN A 83 9.12 -30.84 20.81
N LYS A 84 9.90 -31.74 21.39
CA LYS A 84 11.32 -31.52 21.68
C LYS A 84 12.06 -31.58 20.35
N SER A 85 12.49 -30.46 19.76
CA SER A 85 13.57 -30.52 18.77
C SER A 85 14.16 -29.15 18.45
N LYS A 86 15.47 -29.13 18.17
CA LYS A 86 16.24 -28.00 17.61
C LYS A 86 15.88 -27.69 16.14
N THR A 87 14.85 -28.35 15.59
CA THR A 87 14.42 -28.35 14.18
C THR A 87 13.02 -27.75 13.96
N ILE A 88 12.45 -27.02 14.92
CA ILE A 88 11.09 -26.47 14.79
C ILE A 88 11.10 -25.40 13.69
N GLU A 89 10.42 -25.67 12.58
CA GLU A 89 10.33 -24.78 11.40
C GLU A 89 8.90 -24.31 11.08
N ASN A 90 7.92 -24.74 11.87
CA ASN A 90 6.50 -24.38 11.71
C ASN A 90 6.21 -23.02 12.38
N PHE A 91 6.84 -21.96 11.86
CA PHE A 91 6.51 -20.59 12.21
C PHE A 91 5.37 -20.09 11.32
N SER A 92 4.45 -19.32 11.91
CA SER A 92 3.53 -18.49 11.14
C SER A 92 4.08 -17.08 11.03
N GLY A 93 3.77 -16.39 9.93
CA GLY A 93 4.24 -15.04 9.66
C GLY A 93 5.61 -14.99 8.98
N PRO A 94 6.25 -13.81 9.00
CA PRO A 94 7.50 -13.60 8.29
C PRO A 94 8.70 -14.17 9.04
N LYS A 95 9.57 -14.88 8.32
CA LYS A 95 10.86 -15.40 8.78
C LYS A 95 11.93 -15.08 7.75
N PHE A 96 13.16 -14.87 8.22
CA PHE A 96 14.21 -14.26 7.42
C PHE A 96 15.50 -15.07 7.45
N THR A 97 16.26 -15.07 6.36
CA THR A 97 17.60 -15.65 6.33
C THR A 97 18.51 -14.94 5.33
N ALA A 98 19.76 -14.72 5.75
CA ALA A 98 20.79 -14.05 4.95
C ALA A 98 22.18 -14.54 5.37
N SER A 99 23.10 -14.64 4.41
CA SER A 99 24.41 -15.27 4.58
C SER A 99 25.53 -14.33 4.20
N LEU A 100 26.62 -14.33 4.96
CA LEU A 100 27.87 -13.66 4.59
C LEU A 100 29.03 -14.66 4.57
N GLY A 101 29.82 -14.64 3.51
CA GLY A 101 30.97 -15.53 3.32
C GLY A 101 30.62 -16.98 2.98
N TYR A 102 29.34 -17.33 2.77
CA TYR A 102 28.96 -18.73 2.50
C TYR A 102 29.40 -19.22 1.11
N SER A 103 29.29 -18.39 0.08
CA SER A 103 29.73 -18.70 -1.30
C SER A 103 31.25 -18.69 -1.46
N GLU A 104 31.94 -17.84 -0.69
CA GLU A 104 33.40 -17.74 -0.66
C GLU A 104 34.07 -18.91 0.09
N SER A 105 33.28 -19.75 0.77
CA SER A 105 33.78 -20.73 1.73
C SER A 105 34.01 -22.15 1.17
N THR A 106 35.22 -22.71 1.31
CA THR A 106 35.50 -24.14 1.06
C THR A 106 35.00 -25.05 2.19
N SER A 107 34.95 -26.38 1.98
CA SER A 107 34.36 -27.39 2.88
C SER A 107 35.10 -27.56 4.23
N SER A 108 34.97 -26.58 5.13
CA SER A 108 35.31 -26.57 6.57
C SER A 108 35.29 -25.15 7.15
N GLU A 109 35.00 -24.14 6.32
CA GLU A 109 35.16 -22.72 6.65
C GLU A 109 33.94 -22.11 7.35
N LYS A 110 34.22 -21.06 8.13
CA LYS A 110 33.24 -20.30 8.90
C LYS A 110 32.47 -19.35 7.98
N PHE A 111 31.20 -19.13 8.27
CA PHE A 111 30.38 -18.09 7.62
C PHE A 111 29.46 -17.44 8.66
N ILE A 112 28.82 -16.33 8.32
CA ILE A 112 27.84 -15.69 9.21
C ILE A 112 26.43 -15.88 8.65
N ARG A 113 25.48 -16.17 9.53
CA ARG A 113 24.04 -16.07 9.25
C ARG A 113 23.49 -14.88 10.04
N LEU A 114 22.86 -13.95 9.31
CA LEU A 114 22.27 -12.76 9.90
C LEU A 114 21.21 -13.15 10.93
N GLY A 115 21.28 -12.56 12.13
CA GLY A 115 20.34 -12.88 13.22
C GLY A 115 20.51 -14.28 13.85
N VAL A 116 21.64 -14.96 13.63
CA VAL A 116 21.93 -16.26 14.25
C VAL A 116 23.33 -16.29 14.86
N GLY A 117 24.37 -15.97 14.08
CA GLY A 117 25.75 -16.07 14.57
C GLY A 117 26.82 -16.37 13.53
N ILE A 118 28.00 -16.74 14.02
CA ILE A 118 29.08 -17.36 13.24
C ILE A 118 28.87 -18.88 13.25
N LEU A 119 28.89 -19.49 12.07
CA LEU A 119 28.59 -20.90 11.88
C LEU A 119 29.71 -21.61 11.15
N GLN A 120 29.80 -22.92 11.37
CA GLN A 120 30.67 -23.82 10.62
C GLN A 120 29.85 -24.57 9.57
N LYS A 121 30.30 -24.55 8.31
CA LYS A 121 29.69 -25.29 7.21
C LYS A 121 29.79 -26.80 7.47
N SER A 122 28.66 -27.50 7.51
CA SER A 122 28.61 -28.95 7.69
C SER A 122 28.93 -29.67 6.37
N LYS A 123 29.60 -30.84 6.43
CA LYS A 123 29.95 -31.61 5.23
C LYS A 123 28.75 -32.34 4.61
N HIS A 124 27.75 -32.81 5.38
CA HIS A 124 26.61 -33.59 4.84
C HIS A 124 25.45 -33.78 5.84
N VAL A 125 24.76 -32.72 6.29
CA VAL A 125 23.48 -32.92 7.01
C VAL A 125 22.45 -31.92 6.51
N VAL A 126 21.61 -32.40 5.60
CA VAL A 126 20.37 -31.75 5.20
C VAL A 126 19.28 -32.30 6.11
N ASN A 127 18.53 -31.44 6.80
CA ASN A 127 17.40 -31.85 7.60
C ASN A 127 16.23 -32.33 6.73
N ASN A 128 15.16 -32.83 7.34
CA ASN A 128 13.98 -33.35 6.62
C ASN A 128 13.28 -32.28 5.73
N SER A 129 13.63 -31.00 5.89
CA SER A 129 13.12 -29.87 5.12
C SER A 129 14.06 -29.41 4.00
N GLY A 130 15.17 -30.11 3.74
CA GLY A 130 16.11 -29.71 2.70
C GLY A 130 17.15 -28.66 3.14
N GLN A 131 17.24 -28.32 4.44
CA GLN A 131 18.13 -27.27 4.95
C GLN A 131 19.38 -27.84 5.64
N THR A 132 20.56 -27.24 5.38
CA THR A 132 21.81 -27.68 6.01
C THR A 132 21.90 -27.20 7.46
N GLU A 133 21.83 -28.12 8.43
CA GLU A 133 22.11 -27.78 9.83
C GLU A 133 23.61 -27.47 10.00
N CYS A 134 23.89 -26.29 10.56
CA CYS A 134 25.24 -25.80 10.76
C CYS A 134 25.51 -25.62 12.25
N LYS A 135 26.71 -25.99 12.70
CA LYS A 135 27.11 -25.76 14.08
C LYS A 135 27.32 -24.26 14.29
N ILE A 136 26.58 -23.68 15.24
CA ILE A 136 26.79 -22.29 15.67
C ILE A 136 28.01 -22.26 16.59
N LEU A 137 29.01 -21.46 16.24
CA LEU A 137 30.26 -21.29 16.99
C LEU A 137 30.20 -20.09 17.93
N ASP A 138 29.51 -19.04 17.49
CA ASP A 138 29.29 -17.81 18.25
C ASP A 138 27.88 -17.30 17.93
N HIS A 139 27.11 -16.96 18.97
CA HIS A 139 25.75 -16.44 18.87
C HIS A 139 25.68 -14.92 18.75
N GLY A 140 26.83 -14.23 18.82
CA GLY A 140 26.90 -12.78 18.93
C GLY A 140 26.29 -12.25 20.20
N THR A 141 25.98 -10.95 20.19
CA THR A 141 25.29 -10.29 21.29
C THR A 141 23.94 -9.76 20.84
N TRP A 142 22.91 -10.03 21.64
CA TRP A 142 21.56 -9.54 21.44
C TRP A 142 21.22 -8.43 22.44
N LYS A 143 20.56 -7.39 21.95
CA LYS A 143 19.85 -6.39 22.76
C LYS A 143 18.43 -6.28 22.26
N THR A 144 17.47 -6.22 23.18
CA THR A 144 16.06 -6.05 22.85
C THR A 144 15.46 -4.93 23.69
N ASN A 145 14.73 -4.02 23.04
CA ASN A 145 13.93 -2.99 23.70
C ASN A 145 12.52 -3.06 23.11
N TYR A 146 11.49 -2.75 23.89
CA TYR A 146 10.12 -2.72 23.39
C TYR A 146 9.27 -1.71 24.16
N GLY A 147 8.21 -1.24 23.52
CA GLY A 147 7.17 -0.40 24.11
C GLY A 147 5.80 -1.08 23.99
N ALA A 148 4.73 -0.29 24.10
CA ALA A 148 3.36 -0.80 23.99
C ALA A 148 3.05 -1.37 22.60
N ASP A 149 3.48 -0.71 21.52
CA ASP A 149 3.10 -1.02 20.14
C ASP A 149 4.32 -1.27 19.23
N TRP A 150 5.51 -1.47 19.79
CA TRP A 150 6.74 -1.72 19.03
C TRP A 150 7.77 -2.57 19.78
N ILE A 151 8.66 -3.24 19.03
CA ILE A 151 9.83 -3.95 19.54
C ILE A 151 11.03 -3.78 18.61
N ASP A 152 12.20 -3.52 19.20
CA ASP A 152 13.50 -3.44 18.54
C ASP A 152 14.39 -4.60 18.96
N PHE A 153 14.99 -5.26 17.98
CA PHE A 153 16.05 -6.23 18.17
C PHE A 153 17.34 -5.68 17.58
N THR A 154 18.46 -5.82 18.30
CA THR A 154 19.80 -5.50 17.79
C THR A 154 20.69 -6.71 17.98
N HIS A 155 21.27 -7.18 16.88
CA HIS A 155 22.23 -8.27 16.86
C HIS A 155 23.59 -7.74 16.39
N THR A 156 24.62 -8.00 17.18
CA THR A 156 25.99 -7.59 16.86
C THR A 156 26.90 -8.80 16.75
N ILE A 157 27.65 -8.87 15.65
CA ILE A 157 28.60 -9.94 15.35
C ILE A 157 29.92 -9.31 14.93
N SER A 158 31.03 -9.89 15.41
CA SER A 158 32.38 -9.60 14.94
C SER A 158 33.12 -10.91 14.71
N SER A 159 33.68 -11.12 13.50
CA SER A 159 34.40 -12.34 13.16
C SER A 159 35.89 -12.12 12.90
N ASP A 160 36.66 -13.20 13.04
CA ASP A 160 38.10 -13.24 12.77
C ASP A 160 38.43 -13.33 11.26
N PHE A 161 37.43 -13.38 10.37
CA PHE A 161 37.59 -13.53 8.92
C PHE A 161 37.06 -12.33 8.10
N GLY A 162 36.88 -11.19 8.76
CA GLY A 162 36.71 -9.88 8.13
C GLY A 162 35.27 -9.37 7.99
N TYR A 163 34.26 -10.16 8.37
CA TYR A 163 32.87 -9.71 8.42
C TYR A 163 32.46 -9.36 9.86
N ALA A 164 31.84 -8.20 10.02
CA ALA A 164 31.23 -7.78 11.28
C ALA A 164 30.04 -6.86 10.99
N TYR A 165 29.00 -6.91 11.82
CA TYR A 165 27.82 -6.07 11.63
C TYR A 165 27.15 -5.66 12.94
N ILE A 166 26.35 -4.61 12.81
CA ILE A 166 25.24 -4.30 13.72
C ILE A 166 23.96 -4.39 12.88
N TYR A 167 23.06 -5.29 13.25
CA TYR A 167 21.80 -5.51 12.56
C TYR A 167 20.65 -5.14 13.49
N LYS A 168 19.84 -4.17 13.08
CA LYS A 168 18.65 -3.74 13.79
C LYS A 168 17.40 -4.19 13.03
N LYS A 169 16.43 -4.76 13.76
CA LYS A 169 15.09 -5.06 13.27
C LYS A 169 14.06 -4.45 14.20
N THR A 170 13.12 -3.67 13.67
CA THR A 170 12.04 -3.07 14.42
C THR A 170 10.70 -3.59 13.90
N VAL A 171 9.85 -4.10 14.78
CA VAL A 171 8.45 -4.43 14.46
C VAL A 171 7.57 -3.39 15.13
N LYS A 172 6.75 -2.69 14.36
CA LYS A 172 5.85 -1.63 14.86
C LYS A 172 4.43 -1.86 14.40
N LEU A 173 3.47 -1.82 15.32
CA LEU A 173 2.06 -1.97 14.99
C LEU A 173 1.50 -0.70 14.35
N SER A 174 0.50 -0.89 13.49
CA SER A 174 -0.36 0.16 12.98
C SER A 174 -1.82 -0.21 13.21
N LYS A 175 -2.75 0.71 12.95
CA LYS A 175 -4.19 0.42 13.10
C LYS A 175 -4.70 -0.68 12.17
N GLN A 176 -3.98 -0.99 11.09
CA GLN A 176 -4.39 -1.91 10.03
C GLN A 176 -3.31 -2.96 9.74
N GLY A 177 -2.48 -3.30 10.72
CA GLY A 177 -1.42 -4.30 10.57
C GLY A 177 -0.12 -3.91 11.28
N PHE A 178 1.02 -4.10 10.64
CA PHE A 178 2.33 -3.83 11.24
C PHE A 178 3.39 -3.54 10.17
N VAL A 179 4.52 -2.98 10.59
CA VAL A 179 5.68 -2.67 9.75
C VAL A 179 6.89 -3.36 10.35
N VAL A 180 7.74 -3.92 9.49
CA VAL A 180 9.04 -4.48 9.86
C VAL A 180 10.12 -3.64 9.17
N GLU A 181 10.88 -2.91 9.97
CA GLU A 181 11.99 -2.07 9.52
C GLU A 181 13.31 -2.77 9.81
N HIS A 182 14.26 -2.67 8.89
CA HIS A 182 15.57 -3.29 8.99
C HIS A 182 16.66 -2.24 8.76
N SER A 183 17.76 -2.35 9.50
CA SER A 183 19.02 -1.65 9.28
C SER A 183 20.18 -2.62 9.43
N LEU A 184 21.09 -2.65 8.47
CA LEU A 184 22.31 -3.44 8.50
C LEU A 184 23.51 -2.53 8.31
N GLN A 185 24.29 -2.35 9.38
CA GLN A 185 25.54 -1.59 9.38
C GLN A 185 26.74 -2.53 9.24
N ASN A 186 27.63 -2.23 8.30
CA ASN A 186 28.90 -2.93 8.14
C ASN A 186 29.95 -2.36 9.10
N THR A 187 30.44 -3.18 10.02
CA THR A 187 31.53 -2.82 10.95
C THR A 187 32.80 -3.64 10.73
N GLY A 188 32.80 -4.48 9.69
CA GLY A 188 33.93 -5.35 9.33
C GLY A 188 34.90 -4.67 8.38
N SER A 189 35.86 -5.46 7.89
CA SER A 189 36.85 -5.03 6.90
C SER A 189 36.52 -5.45 5.46
N LYS A 190 35.49 -6.28 5.27
CA LYS A 190 35.00 -6.72 3.96
C LYS A 190 33.66 -6.08 3.60
N PRO A 191 33.40 -5.75 2.32
CA PRO A 191 32.07 -5.37 1.87
C PRO A 191 31.09 -6.55 2.03
N MET A 192 29.83 -6.26 2.33
CA MET A 192 28.78 -7.26 2.48
C MET A 192 27.94 -7.34 1.21
N HIS A 193 27.83 -8.54 0.65
CA HIS A 193 26.90 -8.87 -0.42
C HIS A 193 26.10 -10.10 0.00
N LEU A 194 24.78 -9.98 0.05
CA LEU A 194 23.91 -11.07 0.47
C LEU A 194 22.55 -10.99 -0.21
N ASP A 195 21.93 -12.15 -0.39
CA ASP A 195 20.50 -12.26 -0.67
C ASP A 195 19.76 -12.34 0.65
N PHE A 196 18.90 -11.36 0.91
CA PHE A 196 18.02 -11.34 2.06
C PHE A 196 16.71 -12.02 1.66
N ASN A 197 16.49 -13.21 2.20
CA ASN A 197 15.33 -14.04 1.88
C ASN A 197 14.29 -13.90 2.99
N THR A 198 13.07 -13.60 2.59
CA THR A 198 11.89 -13.59 3.47
C THR A 198 10.97 -14.72 3.06
N GLU A 199 10.53 -15.53 4.00
CA GLU A 199 9.40 -16.44 3.81
C GLU A 199 8.23 -15.99 4.67
N ASN A 200 7.05 -15.90 4.06
CA ASN A 200 5.82 -15.53 4.74
C ASN A 200 4.96 -16.78 4.82
N THR A 201 4.99 -17.43 5.98
CA THR A 201 4.40 -18.75 6.16
C THR A 201 3.01 -18.65 6.80
N PHE A 202 2.05 -19.37 6.24
CA PHE A 202 0.65 -19.38 6.64
C PHE A 202 0.29 -20.77 7.16
N ILE A 203 0.15 -20.86 8.47
CA ILE A 203 -0.29 -22.05 9.21
C ILE A 203 -1.48 -21.63 10.06
N THR A 204 -2.63 -22.30 9.90
CA THR A 204 -3.82 -22.04 10.75
C THR A 204 -3.77 -22.87 12.04
N GLU A 205 -4.67 -22.60 12.99
CA GLU A 205 -4.68 -23.18 14.34
C GLU A 205 -4.59 -24.72 14.39
N ASP A 206 -4.92 -25.42 13.31
CA ASP A 206 -4.93 -26.90 13.22
C ASP A 206 -3.69 -27.49 12.49
N ASN A 207 -2.61 -26.71 12.27
CA ASN A 207 -1.45 -27.10 11.45
C ASN A 207 -1.82 -27.52 10.01
N LYS A 208 -2.92 -26.95 9.49
CA LYS A 208 -3.40 -27.18 8.13
C LYS A 208 -3.71 -25.86 7.47
N VAL A 209 -3.57 -25.82 6.15
CA VAL A 209 -4.05 -24.71 5.34
C VAL A 209 -5.56 -24.88 5.18
N LYS A 210 -6.35 -23.91 5.65
CA LYS A 210 -7.79 -23.89 5.35
C LYS A 210 -7.96 -23.47 3.90
N LEU A 211 -8.61 -24.31 3.10
CA LEU A 211 -8.89 -24.06 1.69
C LEU A 211 -10.32 -23.54 1.47
N PRO A 212 -10.60 -22.85 0.35
CA PRO A 212 -9.65 -22.43 -0.67
C PRO A 212 -8.72 -21.32 -0.14
N PHE A 213 -7.59 -21.15 -0.82
CA PHE A 213 -6.60 -20.13 -0.50
C PHE A 213 -6.09 -19.49 -1.79
N GLN A 214 -5.83 -18.19 -1.76
CA GLN A 214 -5.41 -17.43 -2.92
C GLN A 214 -4.24 -16.50 -2.60
N ILE A 215 -3.30 -16.43 -3.54
CA ILE A 215 -2.18 -15.48 -3.56
C ILE A 215 -2.36 -14.59 -4.80
N ILE A 216 -2.29 -13.27 -4.63
CA ILE A 216 -2.53 -12.28 -5.68
C ILE A 216 -1.32 -11.35 -5.79
N TYR A 217 -0.81 -11.21 -7.00
CA TYR A 217 0.32 -10.35 -7.35
C TYR A 217 -0.11 -9.12 -8.16
N PRO A 218 0.70 -8.05 -8.23
CA PRO A 218 0.45 -6.88 -9.07
C PRO A 218 0.88 -7.09 -10.53
N TYR A 219 1.37 -8.28 -10.88
CA TYR A 219 1.81 -8.65 -12.22
C TYR A 219 1.21 -9.97 -12.67
N LYS A 220 1.20 -10.18 -13.98
CA LYS A 220 0.87 -11.49 -14.56
C LYS A 220 1.97 -12.49 -14.19
N ILE A 221 1.57 -13.57 -13.55
CA ILE A 221 2.48 -14.65 -13.13
C ILE A 221 2.89 -15.45 -14.36
N LYS A 222 4.18 -15.79 -14.40
CA LYS A 222 4.73 -16.84 -15.26
C LYS A 222 5.43 -17.85 -14.35
N THR A 223 5.25 -19.13 -14.58
CA THR A 223 5.94 -20.19 -13.84
C THR A 223 6.03 -21.43 -14.71
N GLU A 224 7.02 -22.27 -14.45
CA GLU A 224 7.23 -23.56 -15.12
C GLU A 224 6.85 -24.67 -14.12
N ASN A 225 6.28 -25.78 -14.60
CA ASN A 225 5.79 -26.91 -13.78
C ASN A 225 4.51 -26.65 -12.96
N ILE A 226 3.37 -26.48 -13.64
CA ILE A 226 2.07 -26.34 -12.98
C ILE A 226 1.48 -27.73 -12.68
N LEU A 227 1.09 -27.96 -11.43
CA LEU A 227 0.26 -29.11 -11.04
C LEU A 227 -1.22 -28.71 -11.22
N GLU A 228 -1.68 -28.70 -12.46
CA GLU A 228 -2.96 -28.10 -12.90
C GLU A 228 -4.18 -28.62 -12.11
N ASP A 229 -4.13 -29.84 -11.59
CA ASP A 229 -5.21 -30.45 -10.80
C ASP A 229 -5.41 -29.86 -9.40
N TYR A 230 -4.39 -29.19 -8.85
CA TYR A 230 -4.32 -28.69 -7.47
C TYR A 230 -4.10 -27.18 -7.37
N VAL A 231 -3.44 -26.60 -8.37
CA VAL A 231 -3.09 -25.19 -8.44
C VAL A 231 -3.64 -24.59 -9.72
N ASN A 232 -4.56 -23.64 -9.57
CA ASN A 232 -5.03 -22.83 -10.68
C ASN A 232 -4.30 -21.49 -10.69
N ILE A 233 -3.59 -21.20 -11.78
CA ILE A 233 -2.94 -19.91 -12.00
C ILE A 233 -3.72 -19.14 -13.06
N SER A 234 -4.34 -18.03 -12.66
CA SER A 234 -5.14 -17.18 -13.55
C SER A 234 -4.64 -15.75 -13.50
N GLY A 235 -3.99 -15.31 -14.59
CA GLY A 235 -3.45 -13.95 -14.71
C GLY A 235 -2.41 -13.66 -13.63
N ASN A 236 -2.83 -12.95 -12.58
CA ASN A 236 -2.01 -12.50 -11.46
C ASN A 236 -2.31 -13.24 -10.14
N ALA A 237 -3.11 -14.30 -10.16
CA ALA A 237 -3.49 -15.05 -8.98
C ALA A 237 -3.07 -16.53 -9.04
N ILE A 238 -2.70 -17.09 -7.87
CA ILE A 238 -2.49 -18.52 -7.63
C ILE A 238 -3.57 -18.97 -6.66
N GLN A 239 -4.36 -19.97 -7.04
CA GLN A 239 -5.46 -20.51 -6.24
C GLN A 239 -5.21 -21.97 -5.90
N PHE A 240 -5.29 -22.29 -4.63
CA PHE A 240 -5.32 -23.67 -4.11
C PHE A 240 -6.77 -24.01 -3.77
N THR A 241 -7.35 -24.93 -4.53
CA THR A 241 -8.78 -25.30 -4.40
C THR A 241 -9.00 -26.68 -3.78
N LYS A 242 -7.95 -27.51 -3.74
CA LYS A 242 -7.99 -28.89 -3.19
C LYS A 242 -6.86 -29.11 -2.18
N ALA A 243 -7.10 -29.97 -1.21
CA ALA A 243 -6.10 -30.35 -0.22
C ALA A 243 -4.90 -31.01 -0.90
N LEU A 244 -3.69 -30.61 -0.53
CA LEU A 244 -2.46 -31.14 -1.11
C LEU A 244 -2.06 -32.50 -0.53
N GLY A 245 -2.55 -32.89 0.66
CA GLY A 245 -2.12 -34.13 1.30
C GLY A 245 -0.60 -34.15 1.51
N ASP A 246 0.06 -35.21 1.06
CA ASP A 246 1.53 -35.36 1.12
C ASP A 246 2.26 -34.70 -0.07
N LEU A 247 1.53 -34.06 -0.98
CA LEU A 247 2.11 -33.37 -2.13
C LEU A 247 2.83 -32.08 -1.69
N ASN A 248 4.03 -31.90 -2.21
CA ASN A 248 4.79 -30.64 -2.10
C ASN A 248 4.72 -29.90 -3.44
N VAL A 249 4.24 -28.66 -3.39
CA VAL A 249 4.20 -27.72 -4.52
C VAL A 249 5.31 -26.71 -4.32
N ASN A 250 6.17 -26.55 -5.33
CA ASN A 250 7.19 -25.51 -5.39
C ASN A 250 7.02 -24.78 -6.72
N LEU A 251 6.76 -23.47 -6.67
CA LEU A 251 6.60 -22.63 -7.84
C LEU A 251 7.67 -21.55 -7.83
N ASP A 252 8.55 -21.56 -8.83
CA ASP A 252 9.40 -20.40 -9.14
C ASP A 252 8.58 -19.41 -9.95
N LEU A 253 8.37 -18.21 -9.41
CA LEU A 253 7.57 -17.20 -10.08
C LEU A 253 8.45 -16.30 -10.94
N LYS A 254 7.88 -15.87 -12.06
CA LYS A 254 8.42 -14.92 -13.04
C LYS A 254 7.33 -13.92 -13.40
N GLY A 255 7.72 -12.84 -14.07
CA GLY A 255 6.84 -11.74 -14.46
C GLY A 255 6.98 -10.51 -13.57
N PHE A 256 7.49 -10.68 -12.34
CA PHE A 256 7.84 -9.57 -11.45
C PHE A 256 8.95 -8.68 -12.04
N GLU A 257 9.78 -9.20 -12.94
CA GLU A 257 10.86 -8.45 -13.60
C GLU A 257 10.32 -7.39 -14.58
N THR A 258 9.03 -7.45 -14.94
CA THR A 258 8.41 -6.59 -15.96
C THR A 258 7.65 -5.39 -15.39
N ILE A 259 7.60 -5.26 -14.06
CA ILE A 259 6.88 -4.18 -13.36
C ILE A 259 7.73 -3.64 -12.21
N THR A 260 7.57 -2.37 -11.86
CA THR A 260 8.17 -1.76 -10.68
C THR A 260 7.22 -0.70 -10.12
N PRO A 261 6.90 -0.71 -8.81
CA PRO A 261 7.28 -1.74 -7.84
C PRO A 261 6.55 -3.07 -8.09
N ASN A 262 7.29 -4.16 -7.97
CA ASN A 262 6.81 -5.54 -8.06
C ASN A 262 6.57 -6.16 -6.67
N THR A 263 6.60 -5.34 -5.63
CA THR A 263 6.92 -5.74 -4.27
C THR A 263 5.70 -6.04 -3.42
N LYS A 264 4.49 -5.86 -3.97
CA LYS A 264 3.22 -6.09 -3.30
C LYS A 264 2.75 -7.51 -3.56
N LEU A 265 2.19 -8.17 -2.56
CA LEU A 265 1.42 -9.40 -2.74
C LEU A 265 0.30 -9.46 -1.71
N THR A 266 -0.79 -10.11 -2.06
CA THR A 266 -1.94 -10.32 -1.18
C THR A 266 -2.18 -11.80 -1.01
N ILE A 267 -2.43 -12.21 0.22
CA ILE A 267 -2.69 -13.59 0.58
C ILE A 267 -4.00 -13.64 1.35
N GLU A 268 -4.93 -14.47 0.90
CA GLU A 268 -6.25 -14.54 1.50
C GLU A 268 -6.82 -15.95 1.50
N ASN A 269 -7.62 -16.23 2.52
CA ASN A 269 -8.55 -17.34 2.49
C ASN A 269 -9.97 -16.78 2.26
N PRO A 270 -10.56 -16.99 1.06
CA PRO A 270 -11.86 -16.43 0.68
C PRO A 270 -13.01 -16.79 1.63
N ASN A 271 -12.97 -17.99 2.26
CA ASN A 271 -13.99 -18.46 3.20
C ASN A 271 -13.86 -17.81 4.58
N SER A 272 -12.62 -17.62 5.03
CA SER A 272 -12.34 -17.03 6.32
C SER A 272 -12.44 -15.51 6.30
N GLY A 273 -12.27 -14.90 5.13
CA GLY A 273 -12.22 -13.47 4.95
C GLY A 273 -10.97 -12.79 5.51
N VAL A 274 -10.13 -13.52 6.21
CA VAL A 274 -8.86 -13.03 6.71
C VAL A 274 -7.85 -13.00 5.58
N GLY A 275 -7.15 -11.87 5.44
CA GLY A 275 -6.08 -11.71 4.47
C GLY A 275 -4.96 -10.79 4.97
N LEU A 276 -3.81 -10.94 4.31
CA LEU A 276 -2.60 -10.17 4.55
C LEU A 276 -2.07 -9.67 3.21
N THR A 277 -1.93 -8.35 3.09
CA THR A 277 -1.18 -7.75 2.00
C THR A 277 0.20 -7.35 2.52
N MET A 278 1.24 -7.77 1.82
CA MET A 278 2.61 -7.38 2.11
C MET A 278 3.13 -6.48 0.98
N SER A 279 3.97 -5.50 1.33
CA SER A 279 4.72 -4.69 0.37
C SER A 279 6.11 -4.38 0.93
N ILE A 280 7.17 -4.68 0.18
CA ILE A 280 8.55 -4.30 0.53
C ILE A 280 9.01 -3.08 -0.28
N ASP A 281 9.89 -2.25 0.27
CA ASP A 281 10.42 -1.04 -0.39
C ASP A 281 11.68 -1.28 -1.26
N GLN A 282 11.98 -2.55 -1.55
CA GLN A 282 13.12 -2.98 -2.37
C GLN A 282 12.66 -3.87 -3.53
N ASN A 283 13.30 -3.75 -4.68
CA ASN A 283 13.04 -4.61 -5.83
C ASN A 283 13.35 -6.07 -5.52
N LEU A 284 12.46 -6.96 -5.97
CA LEU A 284 12.64 -8.39 -5.83
C LEU A 284 13.70 -8.93 -6.80
N SER A 285 14.58 -9.81 -6.31
CA SER A 285 15.50 -10.61 -7.13
C SER A 285 14.95 -12.03 -7.41
N LYS A 286 14.08 -12.53 -6.53
CA LYS A 286 13.43 -13.83 -6.65
C LYS A 286 12.08 -13.82 -5.95
N GLU A 287 11.14 -14.62 -6.47
CA GLU A 287 9.84 -14.89 -5.86
C GLU A 287 9.51 -16.37 -6.01
N GLN A 288 9.05 -17.02 -4.94
CA GLN A 288 8.71 -18.43 -4.89
C GLN A 288 7.46 -18.69 -4.04
N VAL A 289 6.71 -19.73 -4.39
CA VAL A 289 5.64 -20.26 -3.54
C VAL A 289 5.93 -21.70 -3.21
N PHE A 290 5.93 -22.03 -1.92
CA PHE A 290 5.94 -23.39 -1.42
C PHE A 290 4.60 -23.71 -0.77
N ALA A 291 4.04 -24.88 -1.04
CA ALA A 291 2.81 -25.34 -0.40
C ALA A 291 2.81 -26.85 -0.19
N ASN A 292 2.27 -27.31 0.92
CA ASN A 292 1.97 -28.71 1.17
C ASN A 292 0.68 -28.86 2.01
N GLY A 293 0.35 -30.06 2.47
CA GLY A 293 -0.85 -30.29 3.28
C GLY A 293 -0.93 -29.48 4.58
N ASN A 294 0.21 -28.98 5.09
CA ASN A 294 0.31 -28.33 6.39
C ASN A 294 0.47 -26.81 6.31
N LEU A 295 1.17 -26.29 5.28
CA LEU A 295 1.49 -24.87 5.18
C LEU A 295 1.56 -24.35 3.73
N ILE A 296 1.40 -23.04 3.59
CA ILE A 296 1.78 -22.28 2.39
C ILE A 296 2.81 -21.23 2.81
N SER A 297 3.89 -21.10 2.06
CA SER A 297 4.92 -20.09 2.26
C SER A 297 5.13 -19.31 0.97
N VAL A 298 5.10 -17.98 1.07
CA VAL A 298 5.44 -17.09 -0.04
C VAL A 298 6.80 -16.47 0.25
N GLY A 299 7.78 -16.86 -0.56
CA GLY A 299 9.18 -16.52 -0.43
C GLY A 299 9.57 -15.40 -1.40
N ASN A 300 10.23 -14.37 -0.89
CA ASN A 300 10.83 -13.33 -1.72
C ASN A 300 12.30 -13.08 -1.32
N SER A 301 13.08 -12.61 -2.27
CA SER A 301 14.49 -12.29 -2.08
C SER A 301 14.77 -10.87 -2.54
N ILE A 302 15.60 -10.16 -1.79
CA ILE A 302 16.16 -8.87 -2.20
C ILE A 302 17.69 -8.92 -2.13
N ALA A 303 18.36 -8.30 -3.09
CA ALA A 303 19.82 -8.20 -3.09
C ALA A 303 20.25 -7.03 -2.20
N ILE A 304 21.10 -7.31 -1.21
CA ILE A 304 21.66 -6.32 -0.28
C ILE A 304 23.16 -6.19 -0.51
N SER A 305 23.60 -4.95 -0.66
CA SER A 305 25.01 -4.58 -0.76
C SER A 305 25.33 -3.47 0.23
N VAL A 306 26.33 -3.67 1.09
CA VAL A 306 26.75 -2.69 2.10
C VAL A 306 28.27 -2.54 2.07
N PRO A 307 28.83 -1.38 1.70
CA PRO A 307 30.27 -1.16 1.74
C PRO A 307 30.79 -1.18 3.18
N VAL A 308 32.11 -1.29 3.34
CA VAL A 308 32.76 -1.14 4.66
C VAL A 308 32.38 0.20 5.28
N ASN A 309 32.01 0.20 6.56
CA ASN A 309 31.46 1.36 7.29
C ASN A 309 30.14 1.93 6.74
N GLY A 310 29.50 1.26 5.78
CA GLY A 310 28.20 1.65 5.25
C GLY A 310 27.02 1.10 6.04
N GLU A 311 25.83 1.57 5.72
CA GLU A 311 24.55 1.11 6.26
C GLU A 311 23.53 0.94 5.12
N LYS A 312 22.67 -0.08 5.23
CA LYS A 312 21.51 -0.27 4.35
C LYS A 312 20.26 -0.49 5.18
N THR A 313 19.19 0.20 4.80
CA THR A 313 17.86 0.01 5.38
C THR A 313 16.87 -0.51 4.34
N TRP A 314 15.84 -1.20 4.83
CA TRP A 314 14.68 -1.61 4.05
C TRP A 314 13.49 -1.86 4.96
N THR A 315 12.28 -1.73 4.40
CA THR A 315 11.02 -1.76 5.14
C THR A 315 10.02 -2.68 4.46
N THR A 316 9.34 -3.51 5.26
CA THR A 316 8.23 -4.34 4.82
C THR A 316 6.95 -3.93 5.56
N HIS A 317 5.92 -3.56 4.80
CA HIS A 317 4.60 -3.25 5.32
C HIS A 317 3.68 -4.46 5.24
N TYR A 318 2.99 -4.77 6.33
CA TYR A 318 2.01 -5.83 6.44
C TYR A 318 0.65 -5.22 6.78
N PHE A 319 -0.29 -5.27 5.83
CA PHE A 319 -1.66 -4.80 5.98
C PHE A 319 -2.59 -5.97 6.24
N LEU A 320 -3.22 -5.98 7.42
CA LEU A 320 -4.17 -6.99 7.85
C LEU A 320 -5.58 -6.53 7.49
N TYR A 321 -6.35 -7.42 6.89
CA TYR A 321 -7.77 -7.23 6.69
C TYR A 321 -8.54 -8.48 7.08
N ASP A 322 -9.77 -8.25 7.55
CA ASP A 322 -10.72 -9.28 7.92
C ASP A 322 -12.03 -8.91 7.25
N THR A 323 -12.45 -9.71 6.28
CA THR A 323 -13.72 -9.55 5.55
C THR A 323 -14.87 -10.32 6.20
N LYS A 324 -14.67 -11.09 7.29
CA LYS A 324 -15.77 -11.72 8.05
C LYS A 324 -16.50 -10.73 8.95
N SER A 325 -15.81 -9.68 9.40
CA SER A 325 -16.47 -8.52 10.02
C SER A 325 -17.25 -7.67 9.00
N PHE A 326 -17.11 -7.97 7.69
CA PHE A 326 -17.88 -7.33 6.64
C PHE A 326 -19.12 -8.17 6.31
N GLN A 327 -20.25 -7.64 6.78
CA GLN A 327 -21.64 -7.92 6.45
C GLN A 327 -21.91 -9.12 5.51
N LYS A 328 -22.82 -10.02 5.96
CA LYS A 328 -23.53 -11.01 5.11
C LYS A 328 -24.26 -10.39 3.90
N HIS A 329 -24.28 -9.06 3.78
CA HIS A 329 -24.87 -8.28 2.71
C HIS A 329 -23.84 -7.26 2.21
N VAL A 330 -23.72 -7.09 0.90
CA VAL A 330 -22.84 -6.08 0.31
C VAL A 330 -23.30 -4.69 0.74
N ASN A 331 -22.38 -3.85 1.24
CA ASN A 331 -22.73 -2.49 1.67
C ASN A 331 -22.75 -1.52 0.48
N TYR A 332 -23.93 -1.30 -0.09
CA TYR A 332 -24.14 -0.39 -1.21
C TYR A 332 -24.01 1.09 -0.83
N LYS A 333 -24.21 1.41 0.45
CA LYS A 333 -24.27 2.80 0.92
C LYS A 333 -22.88 3.43 0.94
N ILE A 334 -22.77 4.64 0.40
CA ILE A 334 -21.55 5.44 0.49
C ILE A 334 -21.28 5.84 1.94
N ASN A 335 -20.01 5.79 2.32
CA ASN A 335 -19.55 6.43 3.55
C ASN A 335 -19.19 7.88 3.25
N LYS A 336 -19.60 8.81 4.10
CA LYS A 336 -19.17 10.22 3.99
C LYS A 336 -17.71 10.32 4.41
N VAL A 337 -16.92 11.07 3.64
CA VAL A 337 -15.53 11.38 3.97
C VAL A 337 -15.50 12.18 5.26
N LYS A 338 -14.71 11.72 6.23
CA LYS A 338 -14.39 12.50 7.43
C LYS A 338 -13.28 13.50 7.10
N ILE A 339 -13.66 14.76 6.87
CA ILE A 339 -12.71 15.87 6.75
C ILE A 339 -12.23 16.22 8.16
N GLU A 340 -10.92 16.44 8.29
CA GLU A 340 -10.32 16.75 9.59
C GLU A 340 -10.73 18.16 10.06
N SER A 341 -11.00 18.33 11.35
CA SER A 341 -11.47 19.60 11.92
C SER A 341 -10.50 20.76 11.64
N GLU A 342 -9.19 20.49 11.66
CA GLU A 342 -8.15 21.49 11.38
C GLU A 342 -8.24 22.05 9.95
N VAL A 343 -8.69 21.27 8.98
CA VAL A 343 -8.86 21.72 7.59
C VAL A 343 -9.91 22.82 7.52
N TYR A 344 -11.05 22.63 8.20
CA TYR A 344 -12.10 23.65 8.26
C TYR A 344 -11.63 24.93 8.94
N THR A 345 -10.89 24.80 10.06
CA THR A 345 -10.32 25.95 10.77
C THR A 345 -9.38 26.75 9.87
N ILE A 346 -8.48 26.08 9.14
CA ILE A 346 -7.52 26.75 8.25
C ILE A 346 -8.23 27.38 7.05
N MET A 347 -9.20 26.69 6.44
CA MET A 347 -9.99 27.27 5.35
C MET A 347 -10.71 28.54 5.80
N GLN A 348 -11.33 28.51 6.99
CA GLN A 348 -12.02 29.66 7.56
C GLN A 348 -11.06 30.83 7.86
N ASP A 349 -9.84 30.54 8.33
CA ASP A 349 -8.82 31.56 8.61
C ASP A 349 -8.28 32.19 7.33
N LYS A 350 -7.84 31.37 6.37
CA LYS A 350 -7.11 31.84 5.18
C LYS A 350 -8.00 32.27 4.03
N TRP A 351 -9.17 31.65 3.89
CA TRP A 351 -10.09 31.84 2.77
C TRP A 351 -11.50 32.27 3.19
N ASN A 352 -11.78 32.41 4.50
CA ASN A 352 -13.13 32.68 5.00
C ASN A 352 -14.15 31.68 4.42
N ASN A 353 -15.24 32.17 3.82
CA ASN A 353 -16.27 31.36 3.19
C ASN A 353 -16.05 31.16 1.67
N ALA A 354 -14.85 31.45 1.14
CA ALA A 354 -14.61 31.39 -0.30
C ALA A 354 -14.57 29.95 -0.82
N PHE A 355 -14.10 28.98 -0.02
CA PHE A 355 -14.02 27.58 -0.44
C PHE A 355 -15.41 26.93 -0.49
N LYS A 356 -15.72 26.26 -1.60
CA LYS A 356 -16.98 25.54 -1.81
C LYS A 356 -16.77 24.04 -1.78
N HIS A 357 -17.40 23.36 -0.83
CA HIS A 357 -17.31 21.90 -0.69
C HIS A 357 -18.17 21.15 -1.71
N VAL A 358 -17.83 19.87 -1.90
CA VAL A 358 -18.59 18.92 -2.70
C VAL A 358 -20.01 18.71 -2.16
N SER A 359 -20.96 18.57 -3.08
CA SER A 359 -22.23 17.89 -2.85
C SER A 359 -22.06 16.41 -3.13
N TYR A 360 -22.59 15.54 -2.28
CA TYR A 360 -22.49 14.10 -2.47
C TYR A 360 -23.57 13.57 -3.42
N PRO A 361 -23.34 12.41 -4.06
CA PRO A 361 -24.38 11.69 -4.78
C PRO A 361 -25.60 11.38 -3.91
N GLU A 362 -26.77 11.48 -4.52
CA GLU A 362 -27.98 10.80 -4.05
C GLU A 362 -27.89 9.31 -4.43
N GLN A 363 -28.34 8.41 -3.56
CA GLN A 363 -28.31 6.96 -3.82
C GLN A 363 -29.71 6.37 -3.80
N PHE A 364 -29.99 5.53 -4.79
CA PHE A 364 -31.23 4.79 -4.97
C PHE A 364 -30.94 3.31 -4.69
N LEU A 365 -31.31 2.84 -3.49
CA LEU A 365 -30.83 1.56 -2.96
C LEU A 365 -31.87 0.44 -3.00
N ASP A 366 -33.11 0.74 -3.37
CA ASP A 366 -34.24 -0.20 -3.29
C ASP A 366 -34.28 -1.19 -4.46
N TYR A 367 -33.70 -0.82 -5.61
CA TYR A 367 -33.64 -1.65 -6.80
C TYR A 367 -32.23 -2.21 -6.99
N VAL A 368 -32.06 -3.51 -6.74
CA VAL A 368 -30.75 -4.18 -6.72
C VAL A 368 -30.71 -5.27 -7.79
N ILE A 369 -29.69 -5.22 -8.65
CA ILE A 369 -29.41 -6.25 -9.66
C ILE A 369 -28.03 -6.84 -9.38
N GLU A 370 -27.95 -8.17 -9.26
CA GLU A 370 -26.67 -8.86 -9.16
C GLU A 370 -26.17 -9.30 -10.53
N VAL A 371 -24.85 -9.24 -10.74
CA VAL A 371 -24.19 -9.63 -11.99
C VAL A 371 -23.05 -10.59 -11.66
N SER A 372 -23.16 -11.82 -12.12
CA SER A 372 -22.15 -12.87 -12.01
C SER A 372 -21.15 -12.82 -13.17
N PRO A 373 -19.93 -13.37 -13.01
CA PRO A 373 -18.97 -13.45 -14.12
C PRO A 373 -19.58 -14.06 -15.38
N GLY A 374 -19.44 -13.36 -16.51
CA GLY A 374 -20.02 -13.76 -17.80
C GLY A 374 -21.35 -13.10 -18.13
N GLU A 375 -22.03 -12.51 -17.14
CA GLU A 375 -23.24 -11.71 -17.35
C GLU A 375 -22.90 -10.26 -17.75
N SER A 376 -23.87 -9.58 -18.36
CA SER A 376 -23.68 -8.22 -18.88
C SER A 376 -23.83 -7.17 -17.77
N ILE A 377 -22.72 -6.58 -17.33
CA ILE A 377 -22.73 -5.42 -16.42
C ILE A 377 -23.50 -4.25 -17.04
N GLN A 378 -23.31 -3.99 -18.34
CA GLN A 378 -23.97 -2.88 -19.03
C GLN A 378 -25.49 -3.01 -18.98
N SER A 379 -26.02 -4.20 -19.24
CA SER A 379 -27.47 -4.44 -19.20
C SER A 379 -28.04 -4.19 -17.81
N ALA A 380 -27.31 -4.54 -16.75
CA ALA A 380 -27.73 -4.25 -15.37
C ALA A 380 -27.71 -2.75 -15.06
N ILE A 381 -26.69 -2.02 -15.52
CA ILE A 381 -26.61 -0.56 -15.39
C ILE A 381 -27.80 0.12 -16.09
N ASP A 382 -28.12 -0.30 -17.32
CA ASP A 382 -29.23 0.27 -18.08
C ASP A 382 -30.59 -0.04 -17.41
N MET A 383 -30.79 -1.27 -16.91
CA MET A 383 -32.00 -1.64 -16.16
C MET A 383 -32.16 -0.84 -14.87
N ALA A 384 -31.09 -0.66 -14.09
CA ALA A 384 -31.12 0.13 -12.86
C ALA A 384 -31.49 1.59 -13.15
N SER A 385 -30.90 2.18 -14.18
CA SER A 385 -31.22 3.56 -14.58
C SER A 385 -32.65 3.70 -15.10
N ALA A 386 -33.12 2.75 -15.93
CA ALA A 386 -34.49 2.75 -16.45
C ALA A 386 -35.56 2.62 -15.35
N ALA A 387 -35.22 2.00 -14.21
CA ALA A 387 -36.07 1.93 -13.02
C ALA A 387 -36.09 3.24 -12.19
N GLY A 388 -35.39 4.29 -12.63
CA GLY A 388 -35.24 5.57 -11.92
C GLY A 388 -33.98 5.68 -11.07
N GLY A 389 -33.20 4.61 -10.96
CA GLY A 389 -31.99 4.51 -10.14
C GLY A 389 -31.90 3.13 -9.47
N GLY A 390 -30.69 2.72 -9.11
CA GLY A 390 -30.50 1.42 -8.47
C GLY A 390 -29.05 1.05 -8.22
N VAL A 391 -28.88 -0.16 -7.71
CA VAL A 391 -27.61 -0.77 -7.37
C VAL A 391 -27.32 -1.92 -8.32
N VAL A 392 -26.14 -1.91 -8.93
CA VAL A 392 -25.59 -3.03 -9.69
C VAL A 392 -24.48 -3.67 -8.87
N VAL A 393 -24.73 -4.87 -8.36
CA VAL A 393 -23.81 -5.65 -7.54
C VAL A 393 -23.01 -6.58 -8.43
N VAL A 394 -21.74 -6.28 -8.63
CA VAL A 394 -20.83 -7.12 -9.41
C VAL A 394 -20.27 -8.20 -8.48
N LYS A 395 -20.73 -9.44 -8.65
CA LYS A 395 -20.32 -10.58 -7.82
C LYS A 395 -18.82 -10.82 -7.95
N LYS A 396 -18.22 -11.43 -6.93
CA LYS A 396 -16.80 -11.76 -6.92
C LYS A 396 -16.40 -12.61 -8.14
N GLY A 397 -15.18 -12.45 -8.60
CA GLY A 397 -14.64 -13.08 -9.81
C GLY A 397 -14.17 -12.05 -10.84
N ILE A 398 -13.70 -12.57 -11.98
CA ILE A 398 -13.21 -11.75 -13.10
C ILE A 398 -14.33 -11.55 -14.11
N HIS A 399 -14.69 -10.29 -14.34
CA HIS A 399 -15.66 -9.85 -15.33
C HIS A 399 -14.94 -9.23 -16.51
N TYR A 400 -14.77 -10.01 -17.58
CA TYR A 400 -14.12 -9.52 -18.80
C TYR A 400 -15.04 -8.57 -19.57
N LEU A 401 -14.56 -7.34 -19.76
CA LEU A 401 -15.20 -6.36 -20.63
C LEU A 401 -14.94 -6.72 -22.09
N LYS A 402 -16.01 -6.87 -22.87
CA LYS A 402 -15.93 -6.99 -24.33
C LYS A 402 -15.91 -5.62 -25.01
N ASP A 403 -16.51 -4.62 -24.37
CA ASP A 403 -16.59 -3.25 -24.81
C ASP A 403 -16.68 -2.31 -23.60
N THR A 404 -16.68 -1.01 -23.85
CA THR A 404 -16.82 0.08 -22.89
C THR A 404 -18.11 -0.03 -22.09
N LEU A 405 -18.04 0.17 -20.77
CA LEU A 405 -19.22 0.42 -19.94
C LEU A 405 -19.61 1.90 -20.00
N LEU A 406 -20.88 2.15 -20.28
CA LEU A 406 -21.50 3.47 -20.33
C LEU A 406 -22.14 3.78 -18.97
N PRO A 407 -21.64 4.76 -18.22
CA PRO A 407 -22.24 5.15 -16.95
C PRO A 407 -23.62 5.78 -17.17
N ARG A 408 -24.53 5.54 -16.23
CA ARG A 408 -25.89 6.10 -16.22
C ARG A 408 -26.15 6.84 -14.92
N SER A 409 -27.00 7.85 -14.97
CA SER A 409 -27.37 8.59 -13.77
C SER A 409 -28.08 7.71 -12.75
N ASN A 410 -27.96 8.06 -11.48
CA ASN A 410 -28.65 7.42 -10.34
C ASN A 410 -28.23 5.96 -10.09
N VAL A 411 -27.08 5.53 -10.62
CA VAL A 411 -26.59 4.15 -10.50
C VAL A 411 -25.41 4.06 -9.53
N THR A 412 -25.51 3.11 -8.60
CA THR A 412 -24.39 2.65 -7.78
C THR A 412 -23.87 1.31 -8.32
N LEU A 413 -22.69 1.32 -8.94
CA LEU A 413 -21.96 0.11 -9.33
C LEU A 413 -21.04 -0.31 -8.17
N VAL A 414 -21.27 -1.49 -7.60
CA VAL A 414 -20.56 -1.92 -6.40
C VAL A 414 -20.09 -3.36 -6.53
N GLY A 415 -18.84 -3.62 -6.19
CA GLY A 415 -18.34 -4.99 -6.13
C GLY A 415 -18.81 -5.68 -4.85
N GLU A 416 -19.05 -6.98 -4.95
CA GLU A 416 -19.39 -7.81 -3.80
C GLU A 416 -18.26 -7.77 -2.75
N ARG A 417 -17.00 -7.84 -3.21
CA ARG A 417 -15.79 -7.76 -2.37
C ARG A 417 -14.65 -7.14 -3.16
N GLN A 418 -14.12 -6.00 -2.72
CA GLN A 418 -13.11 -5.22 -3.47
C GLN A 418 -11.90 -6.02 -3.96
N ALA A 419 -11.30 -6.85 -3.10
CA ALA A 419 -10.14 -7.66 -3.46
C ALA A 419 -10.44 -8.79 -4.47
N GLU A 420 -11.71 -9.19 -4.59
CA GLU A 420 -12.14 -10.36 -5.37
C GLU A 420 -13.03 -10.01 -6.57
N THR A 421 -13.59 -8.81 -6.63
CA THR A 421 -14.41 -8.33 -7.75
C THR A 421 -13.54 -7.53 -8.72
N ILE A 422 -13.21 -8.15 -9.86
CA ILE A 422 -12.33 -7.56 -10.87
C ILE A 422 -13.10 -7.35 -12.16
N ILE A 423 -13.29 -6.08 -12.55
CA ILE A 423 -13.70 -5.72 -13.91
C ILE A 423 -12.42 -5.60 -14.75
N MET A 424 -12.25 -6.51 -15.71
CA MET A 424 -11.01 -6.70 -16.45
C MET A 424 -11.17 -6.26 -17.90
N GLN A 425 -10.23 -5.46 -18.41
CA GLN A 425 -10.12 -5.19 -19.85
C GLN A 425 -10.03 -6.52 -20.60
N GLY A 426 -10.96 -6.77 -21.52
CA GLY A 426 -10.96 -7.99 -22.31
C GLY A 426 -9.67 -8.18 -23.10
N PRO A 427 -9.30 -9.42 -23.43
CA PRO A 427 -8.03 -9.74 -24.11
C PRO A 427 -7.85 -8.97 -25.42
N ASP A 428 -8.95 -8.69 -26.13
CA ASP A 428 -8.99 -8.01 -27.43
C ASP A 428 -9.54 -6.59 -27.37
N MET A 429 -9.89 -6.10 -26.17
CA MET A 429 -10.48 -4.77 -25.98
C MET A 429 -9.40 -3.68 -26.07
N LEU A 430 -9.56 -2.72 -27.00
CA LEU A 430 -8.61 -1.61 -27.20
C LEU A 430 -9.16 -0.23 -26.81
N VAL A 431 -10.39 -0.19 -26.29
CA VAL A 431 -11.14 1.01 -25.88
C VAL A 431 -11.14 1.16 -24.36
N SER A 432 -11.62 2.31 -23.85
CA SER A 432 -11.61 2.63 -22.42
C SER A 432 -12.57 1.72 -21.63
N GLY A 433 -12.26 1.42 -20.36
CA GLY A 433 -13.08 0.53 -19.52
C GLY A 433 -14.47 1.10 -19.25
N ILE A 434 -14.51 2.31 -18.69
CA ILE A 434 -15.73 3.09 -18.49
C ILE A 434 -15.56 4.40 -19.26
N ASN A 435 -16.52 4.75 -20.12
CA ASN A 435 -16.46 6.01 -20.88
C ASN A 435 -17.84 6.67 -21.01
N VAL A 436 -17.86 8.00 -20.92
CA VAL A 436 -18.98 8.82 -21.38
C VAL A 436 -18.47 10.04 -22.15
N GLU A 437 -19.02 10.21 -23.36
CA GLU A 437 -18.80 11.37 -24.22
C GLU A 437 -19.79 12.52 -23.88
N PRO A 438 -19.51 13.77 -24.29
CA PRO A 438 -20.29 14.96 -23.91
C PRO A 438 -21.64 15.08 -24.66
N GLU A 439 -22.35 13.97 -24.82
CA GLU A 439 -23.68 13.91 -25.44
C GLU A 439 -24.79 14.09 -24.40
N HIS A 440 -24.62 13.47 -23.23
CA HIS A 440 -25.60 13.51 -22.13
C HIS A 440 -24.94 13.77 -20.78
N GLN A 441 -25.64 14.46 -19.90
CA GLN A 441 -25.22 14.63 -18.51
C GLN A 441 -25.37 13.30 -17.76
N VAL A 442 -24.41 13.00 -16.89
CA VAL A 442 -24.49 11.90 -15.92
C VAL A 442 -24.44 12.54 -14.55
N THR A 443 -25.40 12.18 -13.69
CA THR A 443 -25.49 12.65 -12.31
C THR A 443 -25.65 11.50 -11.34
N ASP A 444 -25.08 11.61 -10.14
CA ASP A 444 -25.30 10.63 -9.06
C ASP A 444 -24.82 9.22 -9.43
N PHE A 445 -23.60 9.14 -9.98
CA PHE A 445 -22.97 7.89 -10.35
C PHE A 445 -21.88 7.51 -9.33
N VAL A 446 -21.99 6.31 -8.78
CA VAL A 446 -21.08 5.80 -7.74
C VAL A 446 -20.42 4.51 -8.22
N ILE A 447 -19.10 4.41 -8.05
CA ILE A 447 -18.36 3.15 -8.14
C ILE A 447 -17.73 2.82 -6.80
N LYS A 448 -17.94 1.61 -6.30
CA LYS A 448 -17.43 1.19 -4.99
C LYS A 448 -16.97 -0.26 -4.91
N ASP A 449 -15.99 -0.52 -4.04
CA ASP A 449 -15.55 -1.86 -3.63
C ASP A 449 -15.19 -2.81 -4.80
N LEU A 450 -14.39 -2.35 -5.77
CA LEU A 450 -13.95 -3.19 -6.89
C LEU A 450 -12.57 -2.80 -7.44
N ILE A 451 -12.00 -3.68 -8.27
CA ILE A 451 -10.80 -3.43 -9.06
C ILE A 451 -11.20 -3.27 -10.54
N LEU A 452 -10.80 -2.16 -11.15
CA LEU A 452 -10.85 -1.93 -12.60
C LEU A 452 -9.45 -2.12 -13.21
N GLN A 453 -9.25 -3.29 -13.82
CA GLN A 453 -7.95 -3.79 -14.25
C GLN A 453 -7.77 -3.64 -15.77
N GLY A 454 -6.73 -2.91 -16.18
CA GLY A 454 -6.28 -2.84 -17.56
C GLY A 454 -5.23 -3.91 -17.91
N THR A 455 -4.91 -4.00 -19.19
CA THR A 455 -3.85 -4.85 -19.78
C THR A 455 -2.78 -4.02 -20.50
N ARG A 456 -2.82 -2.69 -20.35
CA ARG A 456 -1.95 -1.70 -20.99
C ARG A 456 -1.98 -1.75 -22.54
N LYS A 457 -3.07 -2.23 -23.13
CA LYS A 457 -3.30 -2.26 -24.58
C LYS A 457 -4.17 -1.09 -25.06
N GLY A 458 -4.00 -0.72 -26.33
CA GLY A 458 -4.78 0.33 -27.01
C GLY A 458 -4.40 1.75 -26.56
N LYS A 459 -5.29 2.71 -26.80
CA LYS A 459 -5.25 4.07 -26.21
C LYS A 459 -6.44 4.23 -25.27
N ALA A 460 -6.50 3.35 -24.27
CA ALA A 460 -7.65 3.12 -23.43
C ALA A 460 -7.43 3.70 -22.03
N ASN A 461 -8.39 4.49 -21.55
CA ASN A 461 -8.41 4.95 -20.16
C ASN A 461 -9.12 3.90 -19.30
N GLY A 462 -8.84 3.85 -18.00
CA GLY A 462 -9.67 3.08 -17.08
C GLY A 462 -11.07 3.68 -17.01
N ILE A 463 -11.14 4.93 -16.57
CA ILE A 463 -12.37 5.71 -16.50
C ILE A 463 -12.16 7.02 -17.26
N ARG A 464 -13.05 7.33 -18.21
CA ARG A 464 -13.09 8.63 -18.88
C ARG A 464 -14.50 9.20 -18.85
N MET A 465 -14.66 10.40 -18.31
CA MET A 465 -15.95 11.11 -18.35
C MET A 465 -15.73 12.51 -18.88
N SER A 466 -16.39 12.85 -19.99
CA SER A 466 -16.26 14.14 -20.65
C SER A 466 -17.60 14.84 -20.72
N GLY A 467 -17.78 15.91 -19.94
CA GLY A 467 -18.92 16.81 -20.02
C GLY A 467 -18.66 18.04 -20.90
N LYS A 468 -19.64 18.94 -20.94
CA LYS A 468 -19.61 20.26 -21.60
C LYS A 468 -20.04 21.37 -20.64
N ASN A 469 -19.73 22.63 -20.93
CA ASN A 469 -19.90 23.71 -19.95
C ASN A 469 -21.36 23.92 -19.54
N GLU A 470 -22.27 23.82 -20.50
CA GLU A 470 -23.71 23.93 -20.33
C GLU A 470 -24.36 22.66 -19.73
N SER A 471 -23.61 21.55 -19.64
CA SER A 471 -24.12 20.25 -19.17
C SER A 471 -22.98 19.41 -18.59
N ARG A 472 -22.45 19.87 -17.45
CA ARG A 472 -21.33 19.25 -16.74
C ARG A 472 -21.83 18.01 -16.02
N HIS A 473 -21.12 16.88 -16.07
CA HIS A 473 -21.47 15.75 -15.20
C HIS A 473 -21.39 16.19 -13.73
N ASN A 474 -22.16 15.57 -12.83
CA ASN A 474 -22.28 16.08 -11.47
C ASN A 474 -22.41 14.98 -10.42
N ARG A 475 -21.83 15.17 -9.23
CA ARG A 475 -21.95 14.22 -8.10
C ARG A 475 -21.49 12.83 -8.51
N ILE A 476 -20.19 12.73 -8.79
CA ILE A 476 -19.53 11.48 -9.19
C ILE A 476 -18.65 11.01 -8.04
N MET A 477 -18.81 9.75 -7.60
CA MET A 477 -18.06 9.21 -6.47
C MET A 477 -17.37 7.89 -6.78
N PHE A 478 -16.10 7.82 -6.40
CA PHE A 478 -15.30 6.60 -6.36
C PHE A 478 -14.93 6.31 -4.91
N GLN A 479 -15.31 5.16 -4.37
CA GLN A 479 -15.03 4.81 -2.98
C GLN A 479 -14.44 3.40 -2.87
N ASN A 480 -13.25 3.26 -2.30
CA ASN A 480 -12.59 1.97 -2.13
C ASN A 480 -12.47 1.21 -3.46
N ILE A 481 -11.91 1.86 -4.49
CA ILE A 481 -11.65 1.22 -5.79
C ILE A 481 -10.17 1.22 -6.13
N THR A 482 -9.76 0.26 -6.95
CA THR A 482 -8.45 0.27 -7.60
C THR A 482 -8.60 0.44 -9.10
N VAL A 483 -7.85 1.36 -9.72
CA VAL A 483 -7.74 1.48 -11.19
C VAL A 483 -6.28 1.40 -11.59
N ARG A 484 -5.90 0.35 -12.32
CA ARG A 484 -4.49 0.10 -12.66
C ARG A 484 -4.29 -0.52 -14.03
N ASP A 485 -3.08 -0.37 -14.55
CA ASP A 485 -2.60 -0.98 -15.78
C ASP A 485 -3.35 -0.57 -17.06
N TRP A 486 -3.86 0.67 -17.11
CA TRP A 486 -4.44 1.23 -18.33
C TRP A 486 -3.38 1.94 -19.17
N SER A 487 -3.49 1.84 -20.50
CA SER A 487 -2.47 2.40 -21.40
C SER A 487 -2.53 3.92 -21.48
N ALA A 488 -3.72 4.49 -21.41
CA ALA A 488 -3.93 5.93 -21.30
C ALA A 488 -4.10 6.33 -19.81
N GLN A 489 -5.01 7.24 -19.50
CA GLN A 489 -5.24 7.71 -18.13
C GLN A 489 -5.80 6.57 -17.27
N GLY A 490 -5.46 6.50 -15.98
CA GLY A 490 -6.22 5.68 -15.04
C GLY A 490 -7.65 6.21 -14.93
N VAL A 491 -7.76 7.47 -14.49
CA VAL A 491 -9.00 8.23 -14.43
C VAL A 491 -8.82 9.58 -15.12
N HIS A 492 -9.74 9.93 -16.01
CA HIS A 492 -9.81 11.24 -16.66
C HIS A 492 -11.22 11.80 -16.58
N LEU A 493 -11.40 12.85 -15.77
CA LEU A 493 -12.65 13.58 -15.70
C LEU A 493 -12.46 14.95 -16.33
N LYS A 494 -13.43 15.36 -17.15
CA LYS A 494 -13.44 16.65 -17.82
C LYS A 494 -14.81 17.28 -17.67
N ARG A 495 -14.86 18.56 -17.28
CA ARG A 495 -16.12 19.31 -17.11
C ARG A 495 -17.14 18.53 -16.28
N THR A 496 -16.69 18.09 -15.11
CA THR A 496 -17.46 17.35 -14.11
C THR A 496 -17.34 18.09 -12.77
N ASP A 497 -18.46 18.27 -12.08
CA ASP A 497 -18.53 18.95 -10.79
C ASP A 497 -18.86 17.97 -9.67
N ASN A 498 -18.48 18.32 -8.43
CA ASN A 498 -18.78 17.54 -7.24
C ASN A 498 -18.23 16.11 -7.34
N ILE A 499 -16.91 16.01 -7.37
CA ILE A 499 -16.18 14.75 -7.51
C ILE A 499 -15.65 14.32 -6.15
N ILE A 500 -15.89 13.06 -5.79
CA ILE A 500 -15.44 12.49 -4.52
C ILE A 500 -14.64 11.23 -4.80
N MET A 501 -13.39 11.19 -4.34
CA MET A 501 -12.54 9.99 -4.36
C MET A 501 -12.14 9.68 -2.92
N ASP A 502 -12.46 8.49 -2.44
CA ASP A 502 -12.25 8.10 -1.04
C ASP A 502 -11.66 6.69 -0.95
N HIS A 503 -10.50 6.54 -0.32
CA HIS A 503 -9.80 5.25 -0.19
C HIS A 503 -9.47 4.57 -1.54
N CYS A 504 -9.09 5.36 -2.56
CA CYS A 504 -8.84 4.84 -3.90
C CYS A 504 -7.35 4.58 -4.18
N ASP A 505 -7.07 3.58 -5.02
CA ASP A 505 -5.73 3.20 -5.47
C ASP A 505 -5.63 3.36 -7.01
N PHE A 506 -4.86 4.34 -7.48
CA PHE A 506 -4.68 4.67 -8.89
C PHE A 506 -3.20 4.53 -9.26
N GLN A 507 -2.78 3.39 -9.79
CA GLN A 507 -1.36 3.10 -10.01
C GLN A 507 -1.08 2.43 -11.35
N TYR A 508 0.15 2.55 -11.85
CA TYR A 508 0.63 1.87 -13.05
C TYR A 508 -0.19 2.17 -14.32
N ASN A 509 -0.76 3.36 -14.42
CA ASN A 509 -1.44 3.80 -15.63
C ASN A 509 -0.50 4.65 -16.50
N GLY A 510 -0.90 4.84 -17.76
CA GLY A 510 -0.21 5.76 -18.67
C GLY A 510 1.00 5.18 -19.41
N SER A 511 1.02 3.87 -19.69
CA SER A 511 2.11 3.26 -20.47
C SER A 511 2.23 3.82 -21.90
N GLY A 512 1.13 4.34 -22.45
CA GLY A 512 1.01 4.85 -23.81
C GLY A 512 1.70 6.19 -24.07
N GLY A 513 2.14 6.91 -23.03
CA GLY A 513 2.84 8.20 -23.21
C GLY A 513 2.86 9.09 -21.97
N GLY A 514 3.78 10.06 -21.93
CA GLY A 514 3.99 10.95 -20.77
C GLY A 514 2.86 11.95 -20.49
N LEU A 515 1.88 12.06 -21.41
CA LEU A 515 0.66 12.83 -21.21
C LEU A 515 -0.45 12.03 -20.52
N TYR A 516 -0.23 10.74 -20.28
CA TYR A 516 -1.17 9.87 -19.58
C TYR A 516 -0.72 9.66 -18.13
N HIS A 517 -1.64 9.84 -17.20
CA HIS A 517 -1.45 10.02 -15.76
C HIS A 517 -2.29 8.99 -15.00
N ASN A 518 -2.03 8.81 -13.71
CA ASN A 518 -2.93 8.00 -12.89
C ASN A 518 -4.29 8.68 -12.75
N VAL A 519 -4.30 9.98 -12.44
CA VAL A 519 -5.51 10.80 -12.35
C VAL A 519 -5.32 12.12 -13.11
N TYR A 520 -6.31 12.48 -13.92
CA TYR A 520 -6.35 13.74 -14.65
C TYR A 520 -7.72 14.42 -14.55
N PHE A 521 -7.72 15.67 -14.08
CA PHE A 521 -8.85 16.57 -14.08
C PHE A 521 -8.63 17.71 -15.06
N LEU A 522 -9.66 18.03 -15.85
CA LEU A 522 -9.65 19.07 -16.85
C LEU A 522 -10.95 19.90 -16.81
N TYR A 523 -10.84 21.16 -16.37
CA TYR A 523 -11.97 22.06 -16.14
C TYR A 523 -12.98 21.47 -15.16
N ASN A 524 -12.58 21.07 -13.95
CA ASN A 524 -13.45 20.47 -12.93
C ASN A 524 -13.64 21.39 -11.72
N LYS A 525 -14.77 21.30 -11.02
CA LYS A 525 -15.01 22.11 -9.81
C LYS A 525 -15.53 21.24 -8.66
N TYR A 526 -15.18 21.64 -7.44
CA TYR A 526 -15.57 20.95 -6.20
C TYR A 526 -15.06 19.51 -6.20
N ILE A 527 -13.81 19.34 -5.78
CA ILE A 527 -13.13 18.04 -5.78
C ILE A 527 -12.73 17.70 -4.34
N LEU A 528 -13.12 16.51 -3.88
CA LEU A 528 -12.69 15.94 -2.61
C LEU A 528 -11.95 14.63 -2.86
N GLN A 529 -10.65 14.60 -2.58
CA GLN A 529 -9.83 13.40 -2.58
C GLN A 529 -9.39 13.09 -1.15
N SER A 530 -9.68 11.89 -0.66
CA SER A 530 -9.33 11.47 0.70
C SER A 530 -8.72 10.08 0.67
N ASP A 531 -7.61 9.89 1.39
CA ASP A 531 -7.02 8.56 1.59
C ASP A 531 -6.65 7.86 0.27
N CYS A 532 -6.25 8.64 -0.75
CA CYS A 532 -5.98 8.12 -2.10
C CYS A 532 -4.49 7.87 -2.35
N ASP A 533 -4.17 6.78 -3.03
CA ASP A 533 -2.82 6.47 -3.53
C ASP A 533 -2.76 6.70 -5.05
N MET A 534 -1.87 7.59 -5.49
CA MET A 534 -1.69 7.97 -6.89
C MET A 534 -0.24 7.71 -7.36
N SER A 535 0.45 6.78 -6.70
CA SER A 535 1.86 6.45 -6.93
C SER A 535 2.11 5.70 -8.24
N ASN A 536 3.38 5.56 -8.60
CA ASN A 536 3.82 4.69 -9.69
C ASN A 536 3.15 4.95 -11.06
N PRO A 537 2.96 6.19 -11.52
CA PRO A 537 2.57 6.44 -12.90
C PRO A 537 3.69 5.96 -13.84
N ILE A 538 3.34 5.27 -14.93
CA ILE A 538 4.38 4.65 -15.78
C ILE A 538 5.20 5.71 -16.52
N LYS A 539 4.55 6.67 -17.18
CA LYS A 539 5.25 7.74 -17.94
C LYS A 539 4.83 9.15 -17.57
N GLY A 540 3.61 9.35 -17.09
CA GLY A 540 3.11 10.67 -16.73
C GLY A 540 3.21 10.98 -15.25
N LYS A 541 2.16 11.59 -14.72
CA LYS A 541 2.09 12.16 -13.38
C LYS A 541 1.17 11.34 -12.48
N GLY A 542 1.33 11.50 -11.17
CA GLY A 542 0.40 10.89 -10.21
C GLY A 542 -0.96 11.56 -10.30
N ASN A 543 -1.01 12.89 -10.26
CA ASN A 543 -2.25 13.64 -10.41
C ASN A 543 -2.03 14.94 -11.19
N LYS A 544 -2.98 15.32 -12.05
CA LYS A 544 -2.96 16.58 -12.79
C LYS A 544 -4.30 17.31 -12.67
N TYR A 545 -4.24 18.60 -12.34
CA TYR A 545 -5.36 19.51 -12.19
C TYR A 545 -5.25 20.67 -13.19
N THR A 546 -5.88 20.54 -14.35
CA THR A 546 -5.94 21.64 -15.32
C THR A 546 -7.24 22.40 -15.17
N SER A 547 -7.17 23.70 -14.90
CA SER A 547 -8.34 24.56 -14.67
C SER A 547 -9.31 24.00 -13.62
N CYS A 548 -8.78 23.62 -12.45
CA CYS A 548 -9.58 23.04 -11.37
C CYS A 548 -9.74 24.01 -10.19
N GLU A 549 -10.98 24.14 -9.73
CA GLU A 549 -11.35 25.07 -8.66
C GLU A 549 -11.97 24.33 -7.47
N PHE A 550 -11.66 24.77 -6.25
CA PHE A 550 -12.16 24.18 -4.99
C PHE A 550 -11.77 22.71 -4.82
N VAL A 551 -10.47 22.48 -4.70
CA VAL A 551 -9.89 21.14 -4.53
C VAL A 551 -9.47 20.96 -3.09
N LEU A 552 -9.98 19.91 -2.43
CA LEU A 552 -9.46 19.43 -1.15
C LEU A 552 -8.92 18.02 -1.34
N ALA A 553 -7.61 17.85 -1.16
CA ALA A 553 -6.96 16.55 -1.10
C ALA A 553 -6.38 16.32 0.29
N GLN A 554 -6.83 15.29 1.01
CA GLN A 554 -6.34 14.96 2.34
C GLN A 554 -5.83 13.52 2.46
N ARG A 555 -4.75 13.30 3.21
CA ARG A 555 -4.19 11.96 3.48
C ARG A 555 -3.89 11.17 2.20
N CYS A 556 -3.52 11.87 1.15
CA CYS A 556 -3.17 11.29 -0.14
C CYS A 556 -1.67 11.05 -0.25
N LYS A 557 -1.24 10.16 -1.17
CA LYS A 557 0.17 9.96 -1.46
C LYS A 557 0.48 9.79 -2.93
N ILE A 558 1.68 10.22 -3.33
CA ILE A 558 2.31 9.95 -4.62
C ILE A 558 3.75 9.55 -4.37
N ARG A 559 4.12 8.34 -4.78
CA ARG A 559 5.48 7.83 -4.73
C ARG A 559 5.98 7.44 -6.12
N ASP A 560 7.27 7.63 -6.33
CA ASP A 560 8.02 7.06 -7.46
C ASP A 560 7.44 7.40 -8.83
N ALA A 561 7.01 8.66 -9.00
CA ALA A 561 6.63 9.16 -10.31
C ALA A 561 7.88 9.39 -11.17
N ASN A 562 7.97 8.73 -12.34
CA ASN A 562 9.10 8.94 -13.27
C ASN A 562 9.25 10.41 -13.70
N GLY A 563 8.14 11.15 -13.77
CA GLY A 563 8.09 12.57 -14.11
C GLY A 563 7.82 13.46 -12.89
N ASN A 564 6.80 14.31 -13.02
CA ASN A 564 6.34 15.18 -11.94
C ASN A 564 5.28 14.45 -11.09
N GLY A 565 5.19 14.80 -9.80
CA GLY A 565 4.17 14.26 -8.90
C GLY A 565 2.79 14.84 -9.21
N ILE A 566 2.58 16.10 -8.82
CA ILE A 566 1.37 16.88 -9.07
C ILE A 566 1.66 17.99 -10.08
N GLN A 567 0.74 18.21 -11.02
CA GLN A 567 0.68 19.43 -11.81
C GLN A 567 -0.65 20.15 -11.59
N ALA A 568 -0.62 21.47 -11.39
CA ALA A 568 -1.79 22.32 -11.44
C ALA A 568 -1.49 23.53 -12.34
N ASP A 569 -2.38 23.82 -13.29
CA ASP A 569 -2.10 24.74 -14.39
C ASP A 569 -3.38 25.37 -14.98
N HIS A 570 -3.15 26.42 -15.78
CA HIS A 570 -4.14 27.11 -16.59
C HIS A 570 -5.15 27.99 -15.82
N GLU A 571 -6.10 28.58 -16.54
CA GLU A 571 -7.06 29.54 -16.00
C GLU A 571 -8.08 28.90 -15.06
N GLU A 572 -8.65 29.72 -14.17
CA GLU A 572 -9.63 29.30 -13.15
C GLU A 572 -9.11 28.22 -12.17
N ALA A 573 -7.81 27.90 -12.20
CA ALA A 573 -7.22 27.00 -11.23
C ALA A 573 -7.05 27.73 -9.90
N GLY A 574 -7.69 27.25 -8.83
CA GLY A 574 -7.46 27.84 -7.51
C GLY A 574 -8.31 27.29 -6.38
N TYR A 575 -8.04 27.79 -5.17
CA TYR A 575 -8.58 27.23 -3.93
C TYR A 575 -8.24 25.74 -3.81
N ILE A 576 -6.95 25.42 -3.86
CA ILE A 576 -6.42 24.06 -3.79
C ILE A 576 -5.78 23.84 -2.42
N PHE A 577 -6.40 23.00 -1.61
CA PHE A 577 -5.93 22.61 -0.28
C PHE A 577 -5.38 21.19 -0.32
N LEU A 578 -4.07 21.05 -0.10
CA LEU A 578 -3.41 19.76 0.10
C LEU A 578 -3.10 19.58 1.59
N HIS A 579 -3.73 18.60 2.25
CA HIS A 579 -3.57 18.32 3.68
C HIS A 579 -2.96 16.94 3.91
N LYS A 580 -1.87 16.83 4.67
CA LYS A 580 -1.21 15.52 4.91
C LYS A 580 -0.94 14.75 3.63
N PHE A 581 -0.49 15.45 2.59
CA PHE A 581 -0.14 14.84 1.32
C PHE A 581 1.34 14.42 1.38
N ASP A 582 1.60 13.13 1.17
CA ASP A 582 2.94 12.56 1.13
C ASP A 582 3.42 12.39 -0.32
N ILE A 583 4.46 13.13 -0.73
CA ILE A 583 4.99 13.13 -2.09
C ILE A 583 6.48 12.82 -2.04
N SER A 584 6.87 11.68 -2.61
CA SER A 584 8.27 11.26 -2.60
C SER A 584 8.72 10.54 -3.87
N GLY A 585 10.03 10.51 -4.10
CA GLY A 585 10.62 9.72 -5.19
C GLY A 585 10.29 10.21 -6.60
N CYS A 586 9.75 11.42 -6.77
CA CYS A 586 9.49 11.96 -8.10
C CYS A 586 10.81 12.22 -8.84
N GLY A 587 10.96 11.65 -10.03
CA GLY A 587 12.13 11.81 -10.88
C GLY A 587 12.39 13.25 -11.32
N ARG A 588 11.35 14.10 -11.32
CA ARG A 588 11.44 15.54 -11.61
C ARG A 588 10.90 16.39 -10.47
N VAL A 589 9.78 17.09 -10.67
CA VAL A 589 9.22 18.07 -9.72
C VAL A 589 8.06 17.46 -8.95
N ALA A 590 8.10 17.51 -7.62
CA ALA A 590 7.03 16.99 -6.77
C ALA A 590 5.71 17.78 -6.96
N LEU A 591 5.80 19.11 -6.88
CA LEU A 591 4.68 20.05 -7.04
C LEU A 591 4.99 21.04 -8.17
N TRP A 592 4.51 20.75 -9.37
CA TRP A 592 4.84 21.52 -10.57
C TRP A 592 3.70 22.43 -11.00
N PHE A 593 3.78 23.72 -10.64
CA PHE A 593 2.73 24.71 -10.93
C PHE A 593 3.25 25.72 -11.97
N PRO A 594 3.12 25.39 -13.27
CA PRO A 594 3.48 26.32 -14.33
C PRO A 594 2.48 27.47 -14.45
N CYS A 595 2.95 28.58 -15.03
CA CYS A 595 2.10 29.65 -15.52
C CYS A 595 1.88 29.42 -17.01
N GLU A 596 0.89 28.58 -17.33
CA GLU A 596 0.75 27.93 -18.63
C GLU A 596 -0.63 28.13 -19.22
N ASN A 597 -0.68 28.80 -20.37
CA ASN A 597 -1.88 28.83 -21.18
C ASN A 597 -2.03 27.48 -21.89
N TYR A 598 -3.06 26.71 -21.54
CA TYR A 598 -3.33 25.40 -22.15
C TYR A 598 -3.45 25.47 -23.68
N TYR A 599 -4.00 26.57 -24.21
CA TYR A 599 -4.16 26.78 -25.66
C TYR A 599 -2.92 27.36 -26.35
N ASP A 600 -2.04 28.02 -25.59
CA ASP A 600 -0.75 28.53 -26.06
C ASP A 600 0.38 28.02 -25.18
N LYS A 601 0.61 26.71 -25.31
CA LYS A 601 1.50 25.96 -24.43
C LYS A 601 3.00 26.12 -24.71
N TYR A 602 3.35 26.90 -25.72
CA TYR A 602 4.73 27.09 -26.15
C TYR A 602 5.30 28.43 -25.70
N ASN A 603 4.43 29.39 -25.37
CA ASN A 603 4.83 30.72 -24.95
C ASN A 603 4.57 30.90 -23.46
N TYR A 604 5.64 31.17 -22.72
CA TYR A 604 5.52 31.41 -21.29
C TYR A 604 4.90 32.80 -21.08
N THR A 605 3.83 32.83 -20.30
CA THR A 605 3.17 34.08 -19.92
C THR A 605 3.39 34.26 -18.42
N GLU A 606 3.92 35.40 -17.97
CA GLU A 606 4.01 35.73 -16.53
C GLU A 606 2.65 36.11 -15.91
N ASN A 607 1.57 35.98 -16.68
CA ASN A 607 0.23 36.34 -16.27
C ASN A 607 -0.37 35.31 -15.31
N ALA A 608 -0.54 35.70 -14.05
CA ALA A 608 -1.12 34.89 -12.96
C ALA A 608 -2.48 34.26 -13.32
N LYS A 609 -3.23 34.81 -14.29
CA LYS A 609 -4.43 34.16 -14.85
C LYS A 609 -4.18 32.69 -15.22
N TYR A 610 -2.99 32.35 -15.72
CA TYR A 610 -2.67 31.00 -16.23
C TYR A 610 -1.89 30.13 -15.23
N ALA A 611 -1.80 30.57 -13.98
CA ALA A 611 -1.21 29.82 -12.87
C ALA A 611 -2.29 29.50 -11.83
N PRO A 612 -2.16 28.40 -11.08
CA PRO A 612 -3.07 28.11 -9.98
C PRO A 612 -2.92 29.17 -8.86
N GLN A 613 -4.03 29.65 -8.32
CA GLN A 613 -4.07 30.70 -7.29
C GLN A 613 -4.66 30.19 -5.99
N ASN A 614 -4.43 30.87 -4.86
CA ASN A 614 -5.05 30.51 -3.59
C ASN A 614 -4.77 29.04 -3.21
N ILE A 615 -3.50 28.72 -2.95
CA ILE A 615 -3.05 27.37 -2.62
C ILE A 615 -2.75 27.27 -1.13
N ILE A 616 -3.20 26.21 -0.47
CA ILE A 616 -2.78 25.85 0.88
C ILE A 616 -2.12 24.48 0.85
N LEU A 617 -0.85 24.42 1.26
CA LEU A 617 -0.21 23.19 1.68
C LEU A 617 -0.24 23.15 3.20
N ASN A 618 -0.83 22.12 3.80
CA ASN A 618 -0.81 21.93 5.24
C ASN A 618 -0.32 20.52 5.60
N ARG A 619 0.69 20.42 6.46
CA ARG A 619 1.22 19.13 6.93
C ARG A 619 1.65 18.19 5.81
N CYS A 620 2.03 18.74 4.65
CA CYS A 620 2.52 17.96 3.53
C CYS A 620 3.96 17.53 3.79
N LYS A 621 4.31 16.34 3.32
CA LYS A 621 5.67 15.82 3.32
C LYS A 621 6.11 15.72 1.86
N VAL A 622 7.12 16.51 1.47
CA VAL A 622 7.61 16.58 0.09
C VAL A 622 9.10 16.30 0.09
N VAL A 623 9.47 15.04 -0.05
CA VAL A 623 10.85 14.57 0.21
C VAL A 623 11.38 13.66 -0.88
N ASP A 624 12.70 13.56 -1.01
CA ASP A 624 13.38 12.62 -1.91
C ASP A 624 13.06 12.80 -3.40
N ASN A 625 12.53 13.96 -3.79
CA ASN A 625 12.29 14.32 -5.18
C ASN A 625 13.51 15.04 -5.77
N THR A 626 13.65 15.08 -7.10
CA THR A 626 14.71 15.91 -7.71
C THR A 626 14.52 17.39 -7.35
N TRP A 627 13.29 17.89 -7.51
CA TRP A 627 12.86 19.21 -7.09
C TRP A 627 11.58 19.08 -6.26
N GLY A 628 11.44 19.85 -5.18
CA GLY A 628 10.22 19.89 -4.38
C GLY A 628 9.09 20.61 -5.11
N ALA A 629 8.81 21.85 -4.72
CA ALA A 629 7.85 22.73 -5.40
C ALA A 629 8.54 23.64 -6.40
N MET A 630 8.04 23.74 -7.63
CA MET A 630 8.51 24.72 -8.62
C MET A 630 7.31 25.50 -9.17
N TRP A 631 7.11 26.72 -8.68
CA TRP A 631 5.90 27.51 -8.86
C TRP A 631 6.18 28.82 -9.58
N ARG A 632 5.22 29.27 -10.39
CA ARG A 632 5.31 30.48 -11.21
C ARG A 632 4.02 31.28 -11.15
N SER A 633 4.11 32.56 -10.79
CA SER A 633 2.99 33.48 -10.71
C SER A 633 1.82 32.99 -9.83
N VAL A 634 2.11 32.11 -8.86
CA VAL A 634 1.16 31.63 -7.84
C VAL A 634 1.07 32.66 -6.73
N LYS A 635 -0.13 33.14 -6.41
CA LYS A 635 -0.40 34.21 -5.43
C LYS A 635 -1.31 33.75 -4.30
N GLU A 636 -1.35 34.55 -3.23
CA GLU A 636 -2.29 34.39 -2.10
C GLU A 636 -2.25 32.98 -1.50
N SER A 637 -1.04 32.42 -1.38
CA SER A 637 -0.84 31.00 -1.06
C SER A 637 -0.08 30.81 0.25
N TYR A 638 -0.29 29.67 0.89
CA TYR A 638 0.24 29.35 2.21
C TYR A 638 0.90 27.97 2.25
N VAL A 639 2.03 27.87 2.93
CA VAL A 639 2.72 26.61 3.25
C VAL A 639 2.84 26.50 4.77
N ILE A 640 2.07 25.58 5.35
CA ILE A 640 1.80 25.51 6.78
C ILE A 640 2.22 24.13 7.31
N ASN A 641 3.03 24.06 8.37
CA ASN A 641 3.40 22.80 9.02
C ASN A 641 3.99 21.73 8.08
N CYS A 642 4.60 22.11 6.96
CA CYS A 642 5.10 21.19 5.96
C CYS A 642 6.57 20.81 6.20
N THR A 643 6.98 19.67 5.66
CA THR A 643 8.39 19.26 5.63
C THR A 643 8.82 19.04 4.19
N PHE A 644 9.89 19.73 3.79
CA PHE A 644 10.55 19.56 2.50
C PHE A 644 12.01 19.13 2.69
N ASN A 645 12.42 18.12 1.92
CA ASN A 645 13.81 17.66 1.85
C ASN A 645 14.07 17.01 0.49
N ASN A 646 14.46 17.81 -0.50
CA ASN A 646 14.58 17.40 -1.89
C ASN A 646 16.01 17.57 -2.40
N LYS A 647 16.36 16.92 -3.52
CA LYS A 647 17.77 16.83 -3.96
C LYS A 647 18.37 18.15 -4.39
N LYS A 648 17.61 19.02 -5.07
CA LYS A 648 18.12 20.28 -5.62
C LYS A 648 17.58 21.52 -4.93
N THR A 649 16.26 21.62 -4.79
CA THR A 649 15.60 22.76 -4.14
C THR A 649 14.27 22.29 -3.56
N ASP A 650 13.94 22.79 -2.38
CA ASP A 650 12.67 22.47 -1.73
C ASP A 650 11.51 23.27 -2.29
N MET A 651 11.67 24.58 -2.46
CA MET A 651 10.74 25.42 -3.21
C MET A 651 11.46 26.43 -4.11
N GLY A 652 11.21 26.37 -5.41
CA GLY A 652 11.59 27.38 -6.40
C GLY A 652 10.39 28.26 -6.76
N LEU A 653 10.47 29.55 -6.48
CA LEU A 653 9.36 30.50 -6.58
C LEU A 653 9.70 31.64 -7.56
N LEU A 654 9.02 31.71 -8.70
CA LEU A 654 9.19 32.80 -9.67
C LEU A 654 7.94 33.68 -9.68
N HIS A 655 8.11 34.94 -9.27
CA HIS A 655 7.01 35.91 -9.14
C HIS A 655 5.84 35.38 -8.31
N CYS A 656 6.10 34.60 -7.27
CA CYS A 656 5.06 34.09 -6.38
C CYS A 656 4.81 35.01 -5.18
N ASP A 657 3.64 34.87 -4.57
CA ASP A 657 3.29 35.41 -3.26
C ASP A 657 2.84 34.25 -2.38
N VAL A 658 3.74 33.80 -1.49
CA VAL A 658 3.58 32.60 -0.66
C VAL A 658 4.00 32.92 0.77
N THR A 659 3.07 32.77 1.70
CA THR A 659 3.32 32.88 3.14
C THR A 659 3.72 31.51 3.70
N ILE A 660 4.82 31.46 4.45
CA ILE A 660 5.36 30.22 5.04
C ILE A 660 5.16 30.27 6.57
N GLU A 661 4.51 29.25 7.13
CA GLU A 661 4.19 29.13 8.55
C GLU A 661 4.68 27.78 9.08
N ASN A 662 5.55 27.81 10.09
CA ASN A 662 6.02 26.63 10.83
C ASN A 662 6.41 25.42 9.93
N SER A 663 7.14 25.67 8.86
CA SER A 663 7.51 24.64 7.87
C SER A 663 9.03 24.50 7.76
N ASP A 664 9.49 23.26 7.59
CA ASP A 664 10.90 22.91 7.52
C ASP A 664 11.34 22.71 6.06
N PHE A 665 12.44 23.36 5.69
CA PHE A 665 13.07 23.26 4.37
C PHE A 665 14.54 22.89 4.56
N ILE A 666 14.86 21.60 4.41
CA ILE A 666 16.18 21.05 4.72
C ILE A 666 17.22 21.42 3.66
N THR A 667 16.84 21.36 2.39
CA THR A 667 17.71 21.74 1.26
C THR A 667 17.63 23.23 0.97
N GLY A 668 16.48 23.85 1.27
CA GLY A 668 16.27 25.28 1.19
C GLY A 668 15.47 25.71 -0.04
N ASN A 669 14.97 26.95 0.05
CA ASN A 669 14.11 27.58 -0.95
C ASN A 669 14.90 28.57 -1.80
N GLN A 670 14.42 28.83 -3.02
CA GLN A 670 14.97 29.82 -3.93
C GLN A 670 13.86 30.68 -4.55
N THR A 671 14.02 31.99 -4.48
CA THR A 671 13.16 32.96 -5.16
C THR A 671 13.85 33.47 -6.40
N TYR A 672 13.12 33.53 -7.51
CA TYR A 672 13.59 34.03 -8.79
C TYR A 672 12.84 35.32 -9.14
N SER A 673 13.57 36.32 -9.63
CA SER A 673 13.03 37.60 -10.06
C SER A 673 12.87 37.71 -11.59
N SER A 674 13.35 36.72 -12.35
CA SER A 674 13.13 36.63 -13.80
C SER A 674 13.31 35.19 -14.30
N VAL A 675 12.73 34.89 -15.46
CA VAL A 675 12.89 33.60 -16.16
C VAL A 675 14.36 33.25 -16.43
N ASN A 676 15.23 34.24 -16.63
CA ASN A 676 16.65 34.00 -16.93
C ASN A 676 17.40 33.36 -15.75
N GLN A 677 16.88 33.48 -14.53
CA GLN A 677 17.44 32.85 -13.33
C GLN A 677 16.86 31.45 -13.08
N TRP A 678 15.80 31.07 -13.81
CA TRP A 678 15.13 29.80 -13.62
C TRP A 678 16.05 28.63 -14.03
N PRO A 679 16.06 27.51 -13.28
CA PRO A 679 16.93 26.38 -13.60
C PRO A 679 16.67 25.82 -15.01
N GLY A 680 17.71 25.76 -15.85
CA GLY A 680 17.58 25.34 -17.25
C GLY A 680 17.12 23.90 -17.46
N ASP A 681 17.29 23.01 -16.47
CA ASP A 681 16.83 21.63 -16.48
C ASP A 681 15.38 21.46 -15.95
N VAL A 682 14.79 22.54 -15.42
CA VAL A 682 13.38 22.62 -15.05
C VAL A 682 12.62 23.38 -16.13
N LYS A 683 11.79 22.68 -16.88
CA LYS A 683 11.05 23.31 -17.98
C LYS A 683 10.13 24.42 -17.49
N LEU A 684 9.99 25.47 -18.32
CA LEU A 684 9.05 26.57 -18.11
C LEU A 684 7.59 26.14 -18.30
N LEU A 685 7.32 25.30 -19.30
CA LEU A 685 6.01 24.78 -19.69
C LEU A 685 6.10 23.26 -19.91
N TRP A 686 4.99 22.58 -20.26
CA TRP A 686 4.83 21.14 -20.57
C TRP A 686 6.07 20.22 -20.42
#